data_AF-A0A7I8IH04-F1
#
_entry.id   AF-A0A7I8IH04-F1
#
_cell.length_a   1.000
_cell.length_b   1.000
_cell.length_c   1.000
_cell.angle_alpha   90.00
_cell.angle_beta   90.00
_cell.angle_gamma   90.00
#
_symmetry.space_group_name_H-M   'P 1'
#
loop_
_entity.id
_entity.type
_entity.pdbx_description
1 polymer ?
#
loop_
_entity_poly.entity_id
_entity_poly.type
_entity_poly.pdbx_seq_one_letter_code
_entity_poly.pdbx_strand_id
1 'polypeptide(L)'
;MEERAAGGGGRRKPSKGDDYVAEVLRRSWCRLRLSVRHAARAPTWDAILLTAASPQQAELYDWQLRRAKRMGRIAESTVTLAVQGDLNDDPNGLSKTDLLPMSVIKFMVKSHILLLHAGGDSKRVPWANPMGKVFLPLPYLAADDPDGPVPLLFDHILAISSCARQAFKNEGGIFIMTGDVLPCFDASMMVIPTDSSCIITVPITLDIASNHGVIVASENDSITVVENLLQKPQIKELIEMNAVRNDGRALLDTGIIAVRGKAWLKLLTLARSSHKMILELLKSRKEMSLYEDLVAAWVPARHEWLKTRPLGKKLVKGLGGPKMFSYCDHDLKFLHFGTSSEVLDHLNGSYTRLVGRRHLCSIPATTVCDIAASATILSSKISPGVAVSEDSLVYDSSLSGNIQIGSQAIVVGVNIEVDSGYNNLVGSLPHFILPDRHCLWEVPLVGHTGRVVIFCGLHDNPKAPFTGGGTFCGKPWRKILLELGIHEKDLWPFSGDDGSMLSLWRDSHRISLEELHRSVDFPLLCMGSSNHQANLAAEISKACINYGLLGRNLSQLCTEILQNEIAGVGICRDFLSLCPTLQDQNPSVLPRSRAYQVQVDLLRACGEEGAASTIEQKVWAAVADETASAVKYGFGDSSEGDACSGSMLMPFQVRTVRIDLPVRIDFVGGWSDTPPWSLERPGCVLNMAVGLEGSLPVGIMMQMTEARGIHVSDDLENQLFIEEPSSIAAPFSEDDPFRLVKSALLATGIIRSRILSALGLKIRTWAKVPRGSGLGTSSILAAAVVKGLLQLMQEDDGNDNVARIVLVVEQVMGTGGGWQDQIGGLYPGIKCTSSFPGLPLRLQIIPLVASSKLVAELQQRLLLVFTGQVRLAHQVLQKVVVRYLRRDNLLISSIKRLAALAKQGREALMSCDLQELGEIMLEAWRLHQELDPCCSNELVDRLFTIADQYCCGYKLVGAGGGGFAMLLAKDCGHASELRRLLEGSPDLGVKVYNWSIFLDQHIVVSPS
;
A
#
# COMPACT_ATOMS: atom_id res chain seq x y z
N MET A 1 -53.86 -9.65 8.80
CA MET A 1 -53.89 -11.11 8.58
C MET A 1 -53.23 -11.35 7.24
N GLU A 2 -52.11 -12.02 7.06
CA GLU A 2 -51.04 -12.64 7.86
C GLU A 2 -49.96 -12.92 6.77
N GLU A 3 -48.76 -12.35 6.86
CA GLU A 3 -47.56 -13.02 7.37
C GLU A 3 -47.11 -14.31 6.63
N ARG A 4 -45.85 -14.26 6.16
CA ARG A 4 -44.79 -15.31 6.13
C ARG A 4 -44.44 -16.08 4.84
N ALA A 5 -43.31 -15.62 4.29
CA ALA A 5 -42.00 -16.33 4.26
C ALA A 5 -41.66 -17.28 3.09
N ALA A 6 -40.67 -16.85 2.31
CA ALA A 6 -39.45 -17.64 2.04
C ALA A 6 -38.29 -16.69 1.70
N GLY A 7 -37.39 -16.50 2.67
CA GLY A 7 -36.18 -15.70 2.52
C GLY A 7 -35.12 -16.45 1.71
N GLY A 8 -34.72 -15.86 0.59
CA GLY A 8 -33.48 -16.19 -0.11
C GLY A 8 -32.53 -15.00 -0.02
N GLY A 9 -31.61 -15.04 0.95
CA GLY A 9 -30.52 -14.09 1.06
C GLY A 9 -29.53 -14.25 -0.08
N GLY A 10 -29.88 -13.77 -1.26
CA GLY A 10 -28.95 -13.64 -2.38
C GLY A 10 -27.92 -12.57 -2.05
N ARG A 11 -26.66 -12.98 -1.80
CA ARG A 11 -25.51 -12.07 -1.86
C ARG A 11 -25.57 -11.36 -3.22
N ARG A 12 -25.94 -10.07 -3.23
CA ARG A 12 -25.81 -9.20 -4.41
C ARG A 12 -24.37 -9.28 -4.89
N LYS A 13 -24.14 -9.88 -6.06
CA LYS A 13 -22.85 -9.79 -6.76
C LYS A 13 -22.49 -8.30 -6.93
N PRO A 14 -21.24 -7.88 -6.69
CA PRO A 14 -20.84 -6.48 -6.77
C PRO A 14 -21.16 -5.86 -8.14
N SER A 15 -21.48 -4.57 -8.14
CA SER A 15 -21.36 -3.70 -9.32
C SER A 15 -19.90 -3.70 -9.78
N LYS A 16 -19.63 -4.03 -11.06
CA LYS A 16 -18.28 -4.08 -11.66
C LYS A 16 -17.45 -2.79 -11.48
N GLY A 17 -18.08 -1.65 -11.19
CA GLY A 17 -17.42 -0.33 -11.10
C GLY A 17 -16.69 -0.04 -9.79
N ASP A 18 -17.19 -0.51 -8.64
CA ASP A 18 -16.58 -0.19 -7.33
C ASP A 18 -15.32 -1.02 -7.09
N ASP A 19 -15.34 -2.27 -7.56
CA ASP A 19 -14.19 -3.16 -7.53
C ASP A 19 -13.04 -2.62 -8.39
N TYR A 20 -13.34 -1.95 -9.51
CA TYR A 20 -12.33 -1.34 -10.39
C TYR A 20 -11.57 -0.19 -9.70
N VAL A 21 -12.27 0.77 -9.08
CA VAL A 21 -11.61 1.91 -8.39
C VAL A 21 -10.76 1.39 -7.22
N ALA A 22 -11.27 0.42 -6.46
CA ALA A 22 -10.53 -0.23 -5.39
C ALA A 22 -9.22 -0.86 -5.89
N GLU A 23 -9.31 -1.60 -6.99
CA GLU A 23 -8.18 -2.30 -7.58
C GLU A 23 -7.13 -1.32 -8.12
N VAL A 24 -7.56 -0.31 -8.89
CA VAL A 24 -6.67 0.75 -9.40
C VAL A 24 -5.94 1.43 -8.25
N LEU A 25 -6.66 1.88 -7.21
CA LEU A 25 -6.04 2.54 -6.08
C LEU A 25 -5.04 1.64 -5.35
N ARG A 26 -5.38 0.37 -5.09
CA ARG A 26 -4.44 -0.57 -4.45
C ARG A 26 -3.18 -0.79 -5.28
N ARG A 27 -3.32 -0.98 -6.60
CA ARG A 27 -2.19 -1.10 -7.54
C ARG A 27 -1.32 0.17 -7.50
N SER A 28 -1.94 1.33 -7.58
CA SER A 28 -1.27 2.63 -7.54
C SER A 28 -0.54 2.88 -6.22
N TRP A 29 -1.16 2.55 -5.08
CA TRP A 29 -0.53 2.64 -3.77
C TRP A 29 0.64 1.67 -3.59
N CYS A 30 0.54 0.47 -4.16
CA CYS A 30 1.66 -0.48 -4.20
C CYS A 30 2.85 0.10 -4.97
N ARG A 31 2.59 0.67 -6.16
CA ARG A 31 3.62 1.33 -6.99
C ARG A 31 4.26 2.53 -6.28
N LEU A 32 3.45 3.39 -5.64
CA LEU A 32 3.95 4.53 -4.88
C LEU A 32 4.91 4.08 -3.78
N ARG A 33 4.49 3.14 -2.94
CA ARG A 33 5.31 2.63 -1.82
C ARG A 33 6.60 1.98 -2.32
N LEU A 34 6.55 1.26 -3.45
CA LEU A 34 7.75 0.71 -4.08
C LEU A 34 8.68 1.82 -4.58
N SER A 35 8.15 2.87 -5.21
CA SER A 35 8.95 3.98 -5.74
C SER A 35 9.61 4.82 -4.65
N VAL A 36 8.94 4.98 -3.49
CA VAL A 36 9.48 5.69 -2.34
C VAL A 36 10.59 4.88 -1.66
N ARG A 37 10.38 3.57 -1.47
CA ARG A 37 11.36 2.71 -0.78
C ARG A 37 12.56 2.37 -1.67
N HIS A 38 12.36 2.20 -2.97
CA HIS A 38 13.38 1.73 -3.92
C HIS A 38 13.21 2.38 -5.31
N ALA A 39 13.58 3.67 -5.40
CA ALA A 39 13.48 4.46 -6.63
C ALA A 39 14.21 3.86 -7.85
N ALA A 40 15.25 3.06 -7.64
CA ALA A 40 15.97 2.36 -8.71
C ALA A 40 15.12 1.28 -9.41
N ARG A 41 14.15 0.67 -8.70
CA ARG A 41 13.24 -0.35 -9.24
C ARG A 41 11.96 0.28 -9.82
N ALA A 42 11.46 1.31 -9.16
CA ALA A 42 10.29 2.06 -9.57
C ALA A 42 10.65 3.54 -9.55
N PRO A 43 10.93 4.17 -10.70
CA PRO A 43 11.29 5.58 -10.74
C PRO A 43 10.26 6.45 -10.04
N THR A 44 10.72 7.33 -9.16
CA THR A 44 9.91 8.39 -8.54
C THR A 44 10.00 9.69 -9.36
N TRP A 45 9.25 10.70 -8.95
CA TRP A 45 9.38 12.07 -9.46
C TRP A 45 10.64 12.73 -8.91
N ASP A 46 11.35 13.49 -9.75
CA ASP A 46 12.52 14.26 -9.31
C ASP A 46 12.09 15.49 -8.50
N ALA A 47 10.94 16.08 -8.87
CA ALA A 47 10.31 17.17 -8.13
C ALA A 47 8.78 17.05 -8.10
N ILE A 48 8.17 17.43 -6.97
CA ILE A 48 6.73 17.60 -6.79
C ILE A 48 6.46 19.05 -6.42
N LEU A 49 5.68 19.74 -7.24
CA LEU A 49 5.35 21.15 -7.13
C LEU A 49 3.86 21.31 -6.83
N LEU A 50 3.50 22.12 -5.83
CA LEU A 50 2.11 22.49 -5.56
C LEU A 50 1.92 23.98 -5.81
N THR A 51 0.91 24.39 -6.57
CA THR A 51 0.57 25.81 -6.67
C THR A 51 -0.24 26.26 -5.45
N ALA A 52 0.04 27.43 -4.90
CA ALA A 52 -0.70 28.05 -3.80
C ALA A 52 -1.24 29.44 -4.21
N ALA A 53 -2.35 29.84 -3.60
CA ALA A 53 -3.02 31.12 -3.84
C ALA A 53 -2.38 32.30 -3.09
N SER A 54 -1.64 32.03 -2.00
CA SER A 54 -1.01 33.05 -1.15
C SER A 54 0.29 32.54 -0.52
N PRO A 55 1.15 33.43 0.02
CA PRO A 55 2.36 33.01 0.73
C PRO A 55 2.04 32.13 1.95
N GLN A 56 0.99 32.49 2.67
CA GLN A 56 0.56 31.76 3.86
C GLN A 56 0.06 30.35 3.51
N GLN A 57 -0.66 30.21 2.39
CA GLN A 57 -1.08 28.90 1.89
C GLN A 57 0.12 28.07 1.39
N ALA A 58 1.13 28.71 0.79
CA ALA A 58 2.35 28.03 0.38
C ALA A 58 3.10 27.45 1.59
N GLU A 59 3.21 28.21 2.68
CA GLU A 59 3.84 27.74 3.93
C GLU A 59 3.13 26.51 4.50
N LEU A 60 1.78 26.52 4.52
CA LEU A 60 0.97 25.35 4.88
C LEU A 60 1.27 24.15 3.98
N TYR A 61 1.33 24.35 2.66
CA TYR A 61 1.57 23.26 1.71
C TYR A 61 2.98 22.70 1.84
N ASP A 62 3.98 23.54 2.10
CA ASP A 62 5.34 23.09 2.40
C ASP A 62 5.40 22.28 3.70
N TRP A 63 4.59 22.63 4.71
CA TRP A 63 4.44 21.81 5.91
C TRP A 63 3.84 20.43 5.58
N GLN A 64 2.76 20.39 4.79
CA GLN A 64 2.13 19.13 4.36
C GLN A 64 3.08 18.25 3.52
N LEU A 65 3.88 18.86 2.64
CA LEU A 65 4.88 18.15 1.83
C LEU A 65 6.00 17.57 2.70
N ARG A 66 6.50 18.34 3.68
CA ARG A 66 7.47 17.84 4.67
C ARG A 66 6.89 16.70 5.49
N ARG A 67 5.62 16.81 5.91
CA ARG A 67 4.91 15.74 6.59
C ARG A 67 4.81 14.48 5.72
N ALA A 68 4.42 14.59 4.45
CA ALA A 68 4.34 13.46 3.52
C ALA A 68 5.69 12.76 3.28
N LYS A 69 6.80 13.51 3.25
CA LYS A 69 8.16 12.93 3.24
C LYS A 69 8.46 12.12 4.50
N ARG A 70 8.26 12.72 5.69
CA ARG A 70 8.47 12.04 6.99
C ARG A 70 7.67 10.74 7.11
N MET A 71 6.46 10.71 6.55
CA MET A 71 5.58 9.53 6.55
C MET A 71 5.95 8.48 5.47
N GLY A 72 6.99 8.72 4.67
CA GLY A 72 7.39 7.83 3.59
C GLY A 72 6.37 7.75 2.45
N ARG A 73 5.61 8.82 2.20
CA ARG A 73 4.71 8.96 1.03
C ARG A 73 5.40 9.62 -0.16
N ILE A 74 6.46 10.39 0.11
CA ILE A 74 7.34 11.00 -0.89
C ILE A 74 8.75 10.51 -0.63
N ALA A 75 9.51 10.20 -1.69
CA ALA A 75 10.90 9.78 -1.55
C ALA A 75 11.77 10.93 -1.01
N GLU A 76 12.73 10.61 -0.14
CA GLU A 76 13.66 11.61 0.42
C GLU A 76 14.44 12.35 -0.67
N SER A 77 14.75 11.66 -1.78
CA SER A 77 15.43 12.22 -2.95
C SER A 77 14.58 13.18 -3.77
N THR A 78 13.25 13.15 -3.63
CA THR A 78 12.33 13.99 -4.42
C THR A 78 12.31 15.40 -3.85
N VAL A 79 12.55 16.41 -4.69
CA VAL A 79 12.41 17.81 -4.28
C VAL A 79 10.92 18.16 -4.15
N THR A 80 10.53 18.89 -3.11
CA THR A 80 9.14 19.32 -2.88
C THR A 80 9.11 20.82 -2.72
N LEU A 81 8.15 21.49 -3.37
CA LEU A 81 8.02 22.94 -3.27
C LEU A 81 6.56 23.37 -3.46
N ALA A 82 6.06 24.18 -2.53
CA ALA A 82 4.86 24.99 -2.74
C ALA A 82 5.22 26.32 -3.41
N VAL A 83 4.58 26.62 -4.54
CA VAL A 83 4.86 27.79 -5.37
C VAL A 83 3.64 28.70 -5.38
N GLN A 84 3.82 29.95 -4.97
CA GLN A 84 2.79 30.98 -5.06
C GLN A 84 2.83 31.74 -6.39
N GLY A 85 1.69 32.33 -6.78
CA GLY A 85 1.57 33.18 -7.96
C GLY A 85 2.14 34.60 -7.83
N ASP A 86 2.48 35.07 -6.62
CA ASP A 86 3.00 36.42 -6.38
C ASP A 86 4.41 36.33 -5.80
N LEU A 87 5.46 36.48 -6.62
CA LEU A 87 6.84 36.62 -6.13
C LEU A 87 7.01 38.03 -5.55
N ASN A 88 6.45 38.28 -4.36
CA ASN A 88 6.82 39.48 -3.60
C ASN A 88 8.29 39.43 -3.23
N ASP A 89 8.96 40.59 -3.32
CA ASP A 89 10.40 40.79 -3.18
C ASP A 89 11.04 39.88 -2.13
N ASP A 90 11.87 38.96 -2.63
CA ASP A 90 12.77 38.14 -1.84
C ASP A 90 13.68 39.06 -1.01
N PRO A 91 13.64 39.03 0.34
CA PRO A 91 14.59 39.77 1.17
C PRO A 91 16.04 39.29 0.99
N ASN A 92 16.26 38.12 0.36
CA ASN A 92 17.58 37.55 0.05
C ASN A 92 18.10 37.87 -1.37
N GLY A 93 17.45 38.76 -2.12
CA GLY A 93 18.13 39.48 -3.19
C GLY A 93 18.37 38.71 -4.49
N LEU A 94 17.35 38.05 -5.06
CA LEU A 94 17.26 37.93 -6.52
C LEU A 94 16.90 39.28 -7.18
N SER A 95 17.67 40.31 -6.84
CA SER A 95 17.76 41.50 -7.67
C SER A 95 18.67 41.19 -8.85
N LYS A 96 18.20 41.51 -10.07
CA LYS A 96 18.96 41.68 -11.33
C LYS A 96 19.11 40.45 -12.23
N THR A 97 18.40 40.51 -13.37
CA THR A 97 18.86 40.24 -14.76
C THR A 97 19.51 38.91 -15.16
N ASP A 98 19.73 37.95 -14.28
CA ASP A 98 20.45 36.74 -14.70
C ASP A 98 19.50 35.71 -15.34
N LEU A 99 19.60 35.59 -16.68
CA LEU A 99 19.05 34.47 -17.43
C LEU A 99 19.42 33.17 -16.72
N LEU A 100 18.43 32.30 -16.47
CA LEU A 100 18.66 30.95 -15.94
C LEU A 100 19.88 30.31 -16.63
N PRO A 101 20.93 29.92 -15.87
CA PRO A 101 22.12 29.34 -16.45
C PRO A 101 21.77 28.16 -17.36
N MET A 102 22.48 28.01 -18.48
CA MET A 102 22.25 26.89 -19.40
C MET A 102 22.45 25.52 -18.72
N SER A 103 23.22 25.46 -17.64
CA SER A 103 23.35 24.28 -16.78
C SER A 103 22.02 23.88 -16.13
N VAL A 104 21.20 24.84 -15.68
CA VAL A 104 19.87 24.59 -15.10
C VAL A 104 18.92 24.01 -16.15
N ILE A 105 18.91 24.56 -17.36
CA ILE A 105 18.11 24.01 -18.46
C ILE A 105 18.55 22.57 -18.79
N LYS A 106 19.87 22.33 -18.90
CA LYS A 106 20.40 20.98 -19.16
C LYS A 106 19.99 19.97 -18.08
N PHE A 107 19.94 20.40 -16.82
CA PHE A 107 19.44 19.59 -15.72
C PHE A 107 17.94 19.32 -15.87
N MET A 108 17.12 20.37 -16.01
CA MET A 108 15.66 20.26 -16.12
C MET A 108 15.19 19.42 -17.32
N VAL A 109 15.95 19.42 -18.42
CA VAL A 109 15.65 18.59 -19.62
C VAL A 109 15.63 17.09 -19.31
N LYS A 110 16.34 16.64 -18.26
CA LYS A 110 16.35 15.25 -17.81
C LYS A 110 15.47 15.00 -16.59
N SER A 111 14.93 16.05 -15.98
CA SER A 111 14.11 15.96 -14.77
C SER A 111 12.66 15.60 -15.09
N HIS A 112 12.02 14.91 -14.15
CA HIS A 112 10.63 14.49 -14.20
C HIS A 112 9.89 15.20 -13.08
N ILE A 113 8.97 16.08 -13.47
CA ILE A 113 8.32 17.01 -12.55
C ILE A 113 6.82 16.68 -12.48
N LEU A 114 6.31 16.47 -11.28
CA LEU A 114 4.88 16.47 -11.00
C LEU A 114 4.47 17.87 -10.56
N LEU A 115 3.48 18.48 -11.22
CA LEU A 115 2.89 19.75 -10.82
C LEU A 115 1.41 19.51 -10.48
N LEU A 116 1.05 19.78 -9.24
CA LEU A 116 -0.33 19.76 -8.77
C LEU A 116 -0.86 21.19 -8.67
N HIS A 117 -1.83 21.51 -9.51
CA HIS A 117 -2.53 22.77 -9.42
C HIS A 117 -3.56 22.73 -8.28
N ALA A 118 -3.10 23.07 -7.07
CA ALA A 118 -3.89 23.06 -5.84
C ALA A 118 -4.44 24.45 -5.43
N GLY A 119 -4.08 25.51 -6.17
CA GLY A 119 -4.20 26.90 -5.73
C GLY A 119 -5.51 27.57 -6.13
N GLY A 120 -6.29 27.97 -5.13
CA GLY A 120 -7.46 28.85 -5.21
C GLY A 120 -8.14 28.97 -3.84
N ASP A 121 -8.91 30.03 -3.58
CA ASP A 121 -9.54 30.33 -2.27
C ASP A 121 -10.59 29.30 -1.79
N SER A 122 -10.76 28.18 -2.49
CA SER A 122 -11.70 27.10 -2.15
C SER A 122 -13.10 27.59 -1.77
N LYS A 123 -13.60 28.66 -2.42
CA LYS A 123 -14.85 29.36 -2.02
C LYS A 123 -16.11 28.47 -1.98
N ARG A 124 -16.09 27.32 -2.65
CA ARG A 124 -17.21 26.34 -2.67
C ARG A 124 -17.03 25.17 -1.70
N VAL A 125 -15.87 25.07 -1.04
CA VAL A 125 -15.58 24.14 0.06
C VAL A 125 -14.91 24.95 1.20
N PRO A 126 -15.61 25.91 1.82
CA PRO A 126 -14.97 26.90 2.69
C PRO A 126 -14.25 26.30 3.90
N TRP A 127 -14.80 25.22 4.46
CA TRP A 127 -14.21 24.50 5.60
C TRP A 127 -12.87 23.82 5.26
N ALA A 128 -12.59 23.54 3.98
CA ALA A 128 -11.33 22.96 3.53
C ALA A 128 -10.28 24.04 3.18
N ASN A 129 -10.66 25.32 3.17
CA ASN A 129 -9.74 26.41 2.86
C ASN A 129 -8.51 26.45 3.81
N PRO A 130 -8.67 26.31 5.15
CA PRO A 130 -7.53 26.33 6.08
C PRO A 130 -6.53 25.18 5.92
N MET A 131 -6.95 24.03 5.36
CA MET A 131 -6.06 22.87 5.12
C MET A 131 -5.59 22.78 3.67
N GLY A 132 -6.28 23.44 2.74
CA GLY A 132 -6.12 23.27 1.31
C GLY A 132 -6.94 22.10 0.78
N LYS A 133 -7.67 22.33 -0.30
CA LYS A 133 -8.59 21.33 -0.88
C LYS A 133 -7.87 20.06 -1.36
N VAL A 134 -6.62 20.16 -1.82
CA VAL A 134 -5.84 18.97 -2.19
C VAL A 134 -5.56 18.05 -0.99
N PHE A 135 -5.65 18.56 0.24
CA PHE A 135 -5.42 17.82 1.48
C PHE A 135 -6.73 17.43 2.18
N LEU A 136 -7.85 17.38 1.45
CA LEU A 136 -9.11 16.86 1.97
C LEU A 136 -8.95 15.44 2.54
N PRO A 137 -9.51 15.13 3.72
CA PRO A 137 -9.51 13.78 4.26
C PRO A 137 -10.37 12.88 3.36
N LEU A 138 -9.75 11.88 2.75
CA LEU A 138 -10.39 10.93 1.86
C LEU A 138 -9.98 9.52 2.30
N PRO A 139 -10.64 8.91 3.29
CA PRO A 139 -10.20 7.69 3.95
C PRO A 139 -10.45 6.43 3.09
N TYR A 140 -10.26 6.53 1.78
CA TYR A 140 -10.26 5.38 0.89
C TYR A 140 -9.10 4.45 1.25
N LEU A 141 -9.40 3.15 1.39
CA LEU A 141 -8.44 2.13 1.81
C LEU A 141 -7.86 2.35 3.21
N ALA A 142 -8.42 3.25 4.03
CA ALA A 142 -7.90 3.51 5.39
C ALA A 142 -8.01 2.26 6.29
N ALA A 143 -8.96 1.36 6.01
CA ALA A 143 -9.07 0.06 6.68
C ALA A 143 -7.89 -0.89 6.39
N ASP A 144 -7.12 -0.65 5.32
CA ASP A 144 -5.92 -1.43 4.99
C ASP A 144 -4.73 -1.03 5.90
N ASP A 145 -4.75 0.17 6.52
CA ASP A 145 -3.76 0.64 7.50
C ASP A 145 -4.39 1.46 8.66
N PRO A 146 -5.14 0.82 9.57
CA PRO A 146 -5.93 1.48 10.61
C PRO A 146 -5.11 2.19 11.71
N ASP A 147 -3.80 1.93 11.79
CA ASP A 147 -2.87 2.60 12.73
C ASP A 147 -2.07 3.70 12.03
N GLY A 148 -2.27 3.85 10.72
CA GLY A 148 -1.67 4.89 9.93
C GLY A 148 -2.43 6.21 9.97
N PRO A 149 -1.82 7.25 9.40
CA PRO A 149 -2.45 8.55 9.23
C PRO A 149 -3.61 8.48 8.24
N VAL A 150 -4.62 9.34 8.43
CA VAL A 150 -5.77 9.44 7.52
C VAL A 150 -5.26 9.69 6.09
N PRO A 151 -5.67 8.87 5.10
CA PRO A 151 -5.39 9.14 3.70
C PRO A 151 -6.07 10.44 3.24
N LEU A 152 -5.33 11.25 2.49
CA LEU A 152 -5.77 12.52 1.93
C LEU A 152 -5.95 12.39 0.42
N LEU A 153 -6.76 13.26 -0.17
CA LEU A 153 -6.90 13.37 -1.63
C LEU A 153 -5.53 13.45 -2.33
N PHE A 154 -4.61 14.25 -1.78
CA PHE A 154 -3.22 14.37 -2.22
C PHE A 154 -2.50 13.02 -2.35
N ASP A 155 -2.68 12.12 -1.37
CA ASP A 155 -1.95 10.85 -1.37
C ASP A 155 -2.46 9.91 -2.46
N HIS A 156 -3.76 9.93 -2.74
CA HIS A 156 -4.34 9.18 -3.85
C HIS A 156 -3.89 9.74 -5.20
N ILE A 157 -3.77 11.06 -5.34
CA ILE A 157 -3.20 11.70 -6.54
C ILE A 157 -1.72 11.31 -6.71
N LEU A 158 -0.93 11.30 -5.63
CA LEU A 158 0.45 10.81 -5.66
C LEU A 158 0.52 9.35 -6.09
N ALA A 159 -0.38 8.50 -5.61
CA ALA A 159 -0.41 7.09 -5.96
C ALA A 159 -0.61 6.88 -7.47
N ILE A 160 -1.60 7.57 -8.05
CA ILE A 160 -1.92 7.45 -9.47
C ILE A 160 -0.82 8.05 -10.34
N SER A 161 -0.30 9.23 -9.96
CA SER A 161 0.80 9.88 -10.68
C SER A 161 2.10 9.08 -10.63
N SER A 162 2.38 8.35 -9.54
CA SER A 162 3.55 7.46 -9.45
C SER A 162 3.52 6.36 -10.53
N CYS A 163 2.34 5.89 -10.92
CA CYS A 163 2.19 4.98 -12.07
C CYS A 163 2.45 5.70 -13.39
N ALA A 164 1.91 6.91 -13.57
CA ALA A 164 2.07 7.72 -14.76
C ALA A 164 3.54 8.07 -15.07
N ARG A 165 4.41 8.12 -14.05
CA ARG A 165 5.85 8.41 -14.19
C ARG A 165 6.55 7.54 -15.24
N GLN A 166 6.13 6.29 -15.41
CA GLN A 166 6.76 5.38 -16.36
C GLN A 166 6.53 5.76 -17.83
N ALA A 167 5.44 6.48 -18.14
CA ALA A 167 5.16 6.96 -19.48
C ALA A 167 6.20 7.98 -19.99
N PHE A 168 7.01 8.56 -19.09
CA PHE A 168 8.10 9.46 -19.44
C PHE A 168 9.39 8.72 -19.84
N LYS A 169 9.50 7.41 -19.58
CA LYS A 169 10.71 6.62 -19.83
C LYS A 169 11.96 7.34 -19.27
N ASN A 170 12.99 7.51 -20.10
CA ASN A 170 14.24 8.21 -19.80
C ASN A 170 14.27 9.67 -20.31
N GLU A 171 13.14 10.18 -20.81
CA GLU A 171 13.02 11.56 -21.29
C GLU A 171 12.41 12.44 -20.20
N GLY A 172 13.08 13.55 -19.87
CA GLY A 172 12.52 14.50 -18.91
C GLY A 172 11.21 15.12 -19.41
N GLY A 173 10.44 15.64 -18.46
CA GLY A 173 9.12 16.17 -18.74
C GLY A 173 8.39 16.64 -17.49
N ILE A 174 7.21 17.19 -17.72
CA ILE A 174 6.30 17.65 -16.67
C ILE A 174 4.94 16.94 -16.81
N PHE A 175 4.40 16.50 -15.69
CA PHE A 175 3.06 15.94 -15.55
C PHE A 175 2.25 16.86 -14.64
N ILE A 176 1.17 17.40 -15.17
CA ILE A 176 0.33 18.38 -14.50
C ILE A 176 -1.01 17.72 -14.17
N MET A 177 -1.48 17.87 -12.94
CA MET A 177 -2.80 17.43 -12.50
C MET A 177 -3.48 18.53 -11.69
N THR A 178 -4.80 18.50 -11.57
CA THR A 178 -5.54 19.38 -10.66
C THR A 178 -5.57 18.79 -9.25
N GLY A 179 -5.59 19.66 -8.24
CA GLY A 179 -5.62 19.27 -6.83
C GLY A 179 -7.01 18.92 -6.30
N ASP A 180 -8.07 19.06 -7.10
CA ASP A 180 -9.46 18.86 -6.69
C ASP A 180 -10.19 17.74 -7.44
N VAL A 181 -9.44 16.94 -8.19
CA VAL A 181 -9.95 15.78 -8.91
C VAL A 181 -9.09 14.57 -8.53
N LEU A 182 -9.75 13.45 -8.27
CA LEU A 182 -9.10 12.13 -8.23
C LEU A 182 -9.43 11.37 -9.53
N PRO A 183 -8.49 11.28 -10.49
CA PRO A 183 -8.71 10.54 -11.72
C PRO A 183 -8.33 9.07 -11.53
N CYS A 184 -9.31 8.20 -11.28
CA CYS A 184 -9.05 6.76 -11.08
C CYS A 184 -9.00 6.02 -12.42
N PHE A 185 -7.79 5.71 -12.89
CA PHE A 185 -7.52 4.87 -14.06
C PHE A 185 -6.16 4.16 -13.92
N ASP A 186 -5.92 3.11 -14.72
CA ASP A 186 -4.63 2.42 -14.72
C ASP A 186 -3.57 3.22 -15.49
N ALA A 187 -2.99 4.21 -14.82
CA ALA A 187 -1.98 5.10 -15.39
C ALA A 187 -0.66 4.38 -15.75
N SER A 188 -0.51 3.09 -15.40
CA SER A 188 0.63 2.29 -15.86
C SER A 188 0.54 1.99 -17.37
N MET A 189 -0.67 1.90 -17.92
CA MET A 189 -0.87 1.67 -19.36
C MET A 189 -0.78 2.95 -20.20
N MET A 190 -0.61 4.11 -19.56
CA MET A 190 -0.59 5.40 -20.22
C MET A 190 0.60 5.52 -21.18
N VAL A 191 0.33 5.98 -22.40
CA VAL A 191 1.34 6.21 -23.42
C VAL A 191 1.34 7.68 -23.84
N ILE A 192 2.52 8.31 -23.75
CA ILE A 192 2.76 9.68 -24.23
C ILE A 192 3.59 9.59 -25.52
N PRO A 193 3.15 10.19 -26.64
CA PRO A 193 3.96 10.22 -27.86
C PRO A 193 5.30 10.93 -27.65
N THR A 194 6.35 10.47 -28.35
CA THR A 194 7.69 11.07 -28.28
C THR A 194 7.66 12.54 -28.66
N ASP A 195 8.45 13.35 -27.93
CA ASP A 195 8.64 14.77 -28.25
C ASP A 195 7.36 15.64 -28.27
N SER A 196 6.31 15.23 -27.54
CA SER A 196 4.97 15.82 -27.64
C SER A 196 4.38 16.29 -26.31
N SER A 197 3.28 17.05 -26.41
CA SER A 197 2.34 17.27 -25.30
C SER A 197 1.12 16.36 -25.47
N CYS A 198 0.55 15.91 -24.36
CA CYS A 198 -0.60 15.02 -24.32
C CYS A 198 -1.58 15.49 -23.24
N ILE A 199 -2.88 15.47 -23.53
CA ILE A 199 -3.97 15.64 -22.56
C ILE A 199 -4.66 14.31 -22.35
N ILE A 200 -4.95 13.98 -21.11
CA ILE A 200 -5.72 12.77 -20.79
C ILE A 200 -7.19 13.16 -20.85
N THR A 201 -8.00 12.33 -21.49
CA THR A 201 -9.42 12.57 -21.69
C THR A 201 -10.24 11.32 -21.38
N VAL A 202 -11.52 11.53 -21.09
CA VAL A 202 -12.50 10.47 -20.88
C VAL A 202 -13.79 10.80 -21.66
N PRO A 203 -14.43 9.83 -22.33
CA PRO A 203 -15.71 10.07 -22.96
C PRO A 203 -16.82 10.27 -21.92
N ILE A 204 -17.51 11.40 -21.96
CA ILE A 204 -18.56 11.76 -21.01
C ILE A 204 -19.84 12.23 -21.71
N THR A 205 -20.95 12.23 -20.97
CA THR A 205 -22.25 12.65 -21.47
C THR A 205 -22.29 14.16 -21.73
N LEU A 206 -23.13 14.59 -22.68
CA LEU A 206 -23.16 15.99 -23.15
C LEU A 206 -23.58 17.00 -22.08
N ASP A 207 -24.40 16.57 -21.11
CA ASP A 207 -24.81 17.39 -19.95
C ASP A 207 -23.61 17.73 -19.06
N ILE A 208 -22.74 16.76 -18.79
CA ILE A 208 -21.51 16.99 -18.03
C ILE A 208 -20.53 17.82 -18.87
N ALA A 209 -20.37 17.49 -20.14
CA ALA A 209 -19.47 18.19 -21.07
C ALA A 209 -19.78 19.69 -21.16
N SER A 210 -21.06 20.09 -21.11
CA SER A 210 -21.47 21.49 -21.19
C SER A 210 -20.97 22.38 -20.03
N ASN A 211 -20.62 21.76 -18.91
CA ASN A 211 -20.12 22.45 -17.72
C ASN A 211 -18.59 22.47 -17.61
N HIS A 212 -17.89 21.81 -18.54
CA HIS A 212 -16.46 21.54 -18.47
C HIS A 212 -15.71 21.89 -19.77
N GLY A 213 -14.38 21.78 -19.76
CA GLY A 213 -13.58 21.83 -20.98
C GLY A 213 -13.80 20.59 -21.83
N VAL A 214 -13.87 20.76 -23.15
CA VAL A 214 -14.07 19.67 -24.11
C VAL A 214 -12.97 19.70 -25.16
N ILE A 215 -12.40 18.53 -25.43
CA ILE A 215 -11.37 18.30 -26.43
C ILE A 215 -12.02 17.78 -27.72
N VAL A 216 -11.70 18.41 -28.85
CA VAL A 216 -12.08 17.92 -30.17
C VAL A 216 -10.86 17.20 -30.75
N ALA A 217 -11.02 15.92 -31.06
CA ALA A 217 -9.97 15.09 -31.64
C ALA A 217 -10.59 14.06 -32.59
N SER A 218 -9.82 13.64 -33.61
CA SER A 218 -10.26 12.63 -34.56
C SER A 218 -10.58 11.29 -33.88
N GLU A 219 -11.54 10.56 -34.43
CA GLU A 219 -11.85 9.19 -34.02
C GLU A 219 -10.97 8.24 -34.81
N ASN A 220 -10.13 7.44 -34.16
CA ASN A 220 -9.63 6.15 -34.69
C ASN A 220 -8.76 5.37 -33.70
N ASP A 221 -8.20 5.99 -32.65
CA ASP A 221 -7.28 5.32 -31.72
C ASP A 221 -7.39 5.85 -30.28
N SER A 222 -6.77 5.16 -29.31
CA SER A 222 -6.61 5.64 -27.93
C SER A 222 -5.74 6.90 -27.84
N ILE A 223 -4.91 7.17 -28.87
CA ILE A 223 -4.11 8.38 -28.96
C ILE A 223 -4.41 9.10 -30.27
N THR A 224 -4.91 10.33 -30.20
CA THR A 224 -5.32 11.10 -31.38
C THR A 224 -4.82 12.54 -31.31
N VAL A 225 -4.74 13.23 -32.43
CA VAL A 225 -4.30 14.63 -32.46
C VAL A 225 -5.44 15.52 -32.00
N VAL A 226 -5.14 16.49 -31.13
CA VAL A 226 -6.12 17.50 -30.71
C VAL A 226 -6.30 18.53 -31.83
N GLU A 227 -7.54 18.64 -32.31
CA GLU A 227 -7.94 19.53 -33.40
C GLU A 227 -8.43 20.87 -32.86
N ASN A 228 -9.19 20.86 -31.76
CA ASN A 228 -9.77 22.07 -31.17
C ASN A 228 -10.01 21.92 -29.65
N LEU A 229 -10.23 23.04 -28.98
CA LEU A 229 -10.52 23.15 -27.55
C LEU A 229 -11.79 23.99 -27.36
N LEU A 230 -12.72 23.50 -26.55
CA LEU A 230 -13.95 24.20 -26.18
C LEU A 230 -13.98 24.38 -24.66
N GLN A 231 -14.51 25.52 -24.19
CA GLN A 231 -14.57 25.84 -22.77
C GLN A 231 -16.02 26.07 -22.37
N LYS A 232 -16.57 25.15 -21.56
CA LYS A 232 -17.98 25.15 -21.13
C LYS A 232 -18.97 25.40 -22.28
N PRO A 233 -18.84 24.62 -23.37
CA PRO A 233 -19.63 24.86 -24.57
C PRO A 233 -21.11 24.55 -24.33
N GLN A 234 -21.99 25.21 -25.08
CA GLN A 234 -23.37 24.78 -25.17
C GLN A 234 -23.48 23.50 -26.00
N ILE A 235 -24.53 22.70 -25.80
CA ILE A 235 -24.75 21.45 -26.56
C ILE A 235 -24.77 21.72 -28.08
N LYS A 236 -25.33 22.85 -28.50
CA LYS A 236 -25.35 23.27 -29.91
C LYS A 236 -23.93 23.50 -30.45
N GLU A 237 -23.06 24.13 -29.67
CA GLU A 237 -21.66 24.38 -30.06
C GLU A 237 -20.86 23.07 -30.16
N LEU A 238 -21.14 22.08 -29.30
CA LEU A 238 -20.52 20.75 -29.38
C LEU A 238 -20.80 20.09 -30.73
N ILE A 239 -22.02 20.22 -31.25
CA ILE A 239 -22.42 19.63 -32.54
C ILE A 239 -21.78 20.40 -33.70
N GLU A 240 -21.87 21.74 -33.69
CA GLU A 240 -21.32 22.59 -34.75
C GLU A 240 -19.80 22.46 -34.91
N MET A 241 -19.10 22.17 -33.81
CA MET A 241 -17.65 22.03 -33.77
C MET A 241 -17.17 20.57 -33.90
N ASN A 242 -18.05 19.62 -34.27
CA ASN A 242 -17.76 18.19 -34.39
C ASN A 242 -17.12 17.59 -33.12
N ALA A 243 -17.54 18.04 -31.93
CA ALA A 243 -17.03 17.56 -30.65
C ALA A 243 -17.75 16.30 -30.14
N VAL A 244 -18.88 15.94 -30.77
CA VAL A 244 -19.69 14.77 -30.43
C VAL A 244 -19.20 13.56 -31.23
N ARG A 245 -18.84 12.49 -30.52
CA ARG A 245 -18.38 11.21 -31.07
C ARG A 245 -19.54 10.35 -31.57
N ASN A 246 -19.22 9.30 -32.32
CA ASN A 246 -20.19 8.32 -32.84
C ASN A 246 -21.00 7.61 -31.76
N ASP A 247 -20.48 7.53 -30.53
CA ASP A 247 -21.17 6.96 -29.36
C ASP A 247 -22.03 7.99 -28.61
N GLY A 248 -22.17 9.21 -29.14
CA GLY A 248 -22.99 10.28 -28.56
C GLY A 248 -22.33 11.01 -27.38
N ARG A 249 -21.05 10.74 -27.08
CA ARG A 249 -20.30 11.37 -25.98
C ARG A 249 -19.33 12.43 -26.48
N ALA A 250 -18.80 13.24 -25.57
CA ALA A 250 -17.74 14.21 -25.82
C ALA A 250 -16.50 13.89 -24.98
N LEU A 251 -15.30 14.27 -25.43
CA LEU A 251 -14.08 14.06 -24.67
C LEU A 251 -13.89 15.18 -23.64
N LEU A 252 -14.00 14.80 -22.36
CA LEU A 252 -13.75 15.70 -21.24
C LEU A 252 -12.26 16.05 -21.15
N ASP A 253 -11.95 17.34 -20.97
CA ASP A 253 -10.66 17.76 -20.43
C ASP A 253 -10.60 17.42 -18.94
N THR A 254 -9.77 16.45 -18.57
CA THR A 254 -9.63 16.03 -17.17
C THR A 254 -8.70 16.95 -16.36
N GLY A 255 -8.09 17.97 -16.98
CA GLY A 255 -7.08 18.82 -16.36
C GLY A 255 -5.72 18.13 -16.15
N ILE A 256 -5.51 16.98 -16.80
CA ILE A 256 -4.25 16.22 -16.73
C ILE A 256 -3.49 16.42 -18.03
N ILE A 257 -2.28 16.98 -17.92
CA ILE A 257 -1.45 17.32 -19.08
C ILE A 257 -0.05 16.74 -18.86
N ALA A 258 0.46 16.03 -19.87
CA ALA A 258 1.83 15.52 -19.90
C ALA A 258 2.62 16.18 -21.01
N VAL A 259 3.86 16.60 -20.74
CA VAL A 259 4.76 17.18 -21.76
C VAL A 259 6.11 16.50 -21.66
N ARG A 260 6.59 15.89 -22.75
CA ARG A 260 7.82 15.07 -22.77
C ARG A 260 8.78 15.48 -23.88
N GLY A 261 10.08 15.27 -23.66
CA GLY A 261 11.10 15.35 -24.72
C GLY A 261 11.28 16.76 -25.30
N LYS A 262 11.29 16.91 -26.63
CA LYS A 262 11.46 18.23 -27.28
C LYS A 262 10.34 19.23 -26.94
N ALA A 263 9.11 18.78 -26.70
CA ALA A 263 8.03 19.68 -26.27
C ALA A 263 8.35 20.31 -24.90
N TRP A 264 8.91 19.51 -23.98
CA TRP A 264 9.38 19.98 -22.68
C TRP A 264 10.55 20.95 -22.82
N LEU A 265 11.55 20.63 -23.65
CA LEU A 265 12.66 21.54 -23.95
C LEU A 265 12.19 22.89 -24.50
N LYS A 266 11.17 22.90 -25.37
CA LYS A 266 10.59 24.14 -25.90
C LYS A 266 9.90 24.96 -24.81
N LEU A 267 9.17 24.31 -23.90
CA LEU A 267 8.56 24.97 -22.76
C LEU A 267 9.60 25.62 -21.84
N LEU A 268 10.68 24.90 -21.52
CA LEU A 268 11.82 25.42 -20.77
C LEU A 268 12.51 26.60 -21.47
N THR A 269 12.71 26.50 -22.79
CA THR A 269 13.33 27.56 -23.59
C THR A 269 12.44 28.79 -23.65
N LEU A 270 11.12 28.60 -23.76
CA LEU A 270 10.15 29.68 -23.73
C LEU A 270 10.17 30.38 -22.36
N ALA A 271 10.14 29.63 -21.26
CA ALA A 271 10.22 30.19 -19.91
C ALA A 271 11.48 31.04 -19.72
N ARG A 272 12.64 30.54 -20.16
CA ARG A 272 13.92 31.28 -20.11
C ARG A 272 13.88 32.57 -20.94
N SER A 273 13.39 32.51 -22.18
CA SER A 273 13.33 33.67 -23.08
C SER A 273 12.22 34.68 -22.73
N SER A 274 11.26 34.27 -21.91
CA SER A 274 10.11 35.08 -21.50
C SER A 274 10.25 35.69 -20.11
N HIS A 275 11.41 35.56 -19.46
CA HIS A 275 11.62 35.98 -18.07
C HIS A 275 11.15 37.41 -17.76
N LYS A 276 11.56 38.41 -18.55
CA LYS A 276 11.14 39.82 -18.37
C LYS A 276 9.61 40.00 -18.41
N MET A 277 8.95 39.21 -19.23
CA MET A 277 7.51 39.27 -19.44
C MET A 277 6.74 38.48 -18.38
N ILE A 278 7.29 37.36 -17.90
CA ILE A 278 6.78 36.65 -16.72
C ILE A 278 6.83 37.58 -15.50
N LEU A 279 7.95 38.28 -15.30
CA LEU A 279 8.06 39.31 -14.26
C LEU A 279 7.01 40.42 -14.41
N GLU A 280 6.69 40.83 -15.64
CA GLU A 280 5.64 41.82 -15.89
C GLU A 280 4.24 41.28 -15.58
N LEU A 281 3.94 40.02 -15.91
CA LEU A 281 2.68 39.37 -15.54
C LEU A 281 2.51 39.30 -14.02
N LEU A 282 3.57 38.88 -13.31
CA LEU A 282 3.59 38.84 -11.85
C LEU A 282 3.34 40.24 -11.26
N LYS A 283 4.10 41.26 -11.72
CA LYS A 283 3.92 42.65 -11.27
C LYS A 283 2.55 43.24 -11.58
N SER A 284 1.98 42.90 -12.73
CA SER A 284 0.68 43.42 -13.17
C SER A 284 -0.51 42.63 -12.62
N ARG A 285 -0.27 41.51 -11.91
CA ARG A 285 -1.27 40.57 -11.41
C ARG A 285 -2.27 40.13 -12.48
N LYS A 286 -1.83 40.07 -13.74
CA LYS A 286 -2.66 39.56 -14.84
C LYS A 286 -2.63 38.04 -14.81
N GLU A 287 -3.81 37.43 -14.78
CA GLU A 287 -3.96 35.98 -14.79
C GLU A 287 -3.61 35.39 -16.17
N MET A 288 -2.99 34.22 -16.15
CA MET A 288 -2.76 33.38 -17.32
C MET A 288 -3.40 32.02 -17.05
N SER A 289 -4.24 31.55 -17.96
CA SER A 289 -4.92 30.28 -17.85
C SER A 289 -4.05 29.16 -18.40
N LEU A 290 -3.85 28.10 -17.61
CA LEU A 290 -3.14 26.91 -18.08
C LEU A 290 -3.84 26.32 -19.33
N TYR A 291 -5.16 26.22 -19.30
CA TYR A 291 -5.95 25.67 -20.40
C TYR A 291 -6.08 26.66 -21.56
N GLU A 292 -6.53 27.89 -21.27
CA GLU A 292 -6.85 28.82 -22.35
C GLU A 292 -5.61 29.43 -22.99
N ASP A 293 -4.48 29.56 -22.29
CA ASP A 293 -3.28 30.18 -22.85
C ASP A 293 -2.21 29.15 -23.22
N LEU A 294 -1.82 28.26 -22.30
CA LEU A 294 -0.72 27.32 -22.54
C LEU A 294 -1.15 26.15 -23.43
N VAL A 295 -2.26 25.47 -23.11
CA VAL A 295 -2.77 24.34 -23.89
C VAL A 295 -3.18 24.78 -25.29
N ALA A 296 -3.86 25.93 -25.41
CA ALA A 296 -4.21 26.53 -26.70
C ALA A 296 -2.99 26.81 -27.61
N ALA A 297 -1.80 27.03 -27.04
CA ALA A 297 -0.60 27.27 -27.83
C ALA A 297 -0.18 26.04 -28.66
N TRP A 298 -0.46 24.82 -28.19
CA TRP A 298 -0.19 23.58 -28.92
C TRP A 298 -1.31 23.18 -29.90
N VAL A 299 -2.43 23.90 -29.92
CA VAL A 299 -3.61 23.59 -30.75
C VAL A 299 -3.80 24.65 -31.84
N PRO A 300 -3.46 24.35 -33.12
CA PRO A 300 -3.46 25.33 -34.20
C PRO A 300 -4.78 26.09 -34.39
N ALA A 301 -5.93 25.44 -34.19
CA ALA A 301 -7.24 26.08 -34.32
C ALA A 301 -7.46 27.25 -33.34
N ARG A 302 -6.70 27.31 -32.24
CA ARG A 302 -6.80 28.38 -31.23
C ARG A 302 -5.78 29.50 -31.43
N HIS A 303 -4.87 29.40 -32.41
CA HIS A 303 -3.75 30.34 -32.54
C HIS A 303 -4.18 31.78 -32.83
N GLU A 304 -5.16 32.01 -33.71
CA GLU A 304 -5.63 33.37 -34.01
C GLU A 304 -6.27 34.04 -32.80
N TRP A 305 -7.12 33.31 -32.07
CA TRP A 305 -7.70 33.78 -30.82
C TRP A 305 -6.62 33.98 -29.75
N LEU A 306 -5.65 33.06 -29.62
CA LEU A 306 -4.60 33.17 -28.61
C LEU A 306 -3.70 34.38 -28.86
N LYS A 307 -3.39 34.71 -30.12
CA LYS A 307 -2.56 35.89 -30.49
C LYS A 307 -3.13 37.22 -29.99
N THR A 308 -4.42 37.31 -29.66
CA THR A 308 -5.03 38.51 -29.07
C THR A 308 -4.84 38.60 -27.55
N ARG A 309 -4.43 37.50 -26.89
CA ARG A 309 -4.21 37.44 -25.45
C ARG A 309 -2.80 37.87 -25.03
N PRO A 310 -2.60 38.24 -23.76
CA PRO A 310 -1.27 38.44 -23.19
C PRO A 310 -0.37 37.22 -23.48
N LEU A 311 0.87 37.47 -23.90
CA LEU A 311 1.85 36.47 -24.35
C LEU A 311 1.51 35.64 -25.59
N GLY A 312 0.30 35.73 -26.14
CA GLY A 312 -0.20 34.81 -27.16
C GLY A 312 0.71 34.63 -28.37
N LYS A 313 1.22 35.74 -28.92
CA LYS A 313 2.19 35.70 -30.04
C LYS A 313 3.48 34.94 -29.70
N LYS A 314 3.98 35.06 -28.46
CA LYS A 314 5.18 34.35 -28.00
C LYS A 314 4.89 32.89 -27.70
N LEU A 315 3.73 32.59 -27.11
CA LEU A 315 3.25 31.22 -26.86
C LEU A 315 3.12 30.46 -28.18
N VAL A 316 2.41 31.02 -29.17
CA VAL A 316 2.27 30.42 -30.51
C VAL A 316 3.63 30.23 -31.18
N LYS A 317 4.53 31.23 -31.10
CA LYS A 317 5.88 31.12 -31.69
C LYS A 317 6.74 30.04 -31.01
N GLY A 318 6.67 29.92 -29.69
CA GLY A 318 7.51 29.00 -28.90
C GLY A 318 6.98 27.56 -28.87
N LEU A 319 5.66 27.41 -28.80
CA LEU A 319 4.97 26.14 -28.54
C LEU A 319 4.08 25.67 -29.70
N GLY A 320 3.76 26.51 -30.69
CA GLY A 320 2.89 26.11 -31.81
C GLY A 320 3.51 25.14 -32.83
N GLY A 321 4.76 24.71 -32.61
CA GLY A 321 5.44 23.74 -33.46
C GLY A 321 5.05 22.28 -33.16
N PRO A 322 5.25 21.77 -31.92
CA PRO A 322 4.78 20.44 -31.53
C PRO A 322 3.25 20.39 -31.50
N LYS A 323 2.69 19.30 -32.00
CA LYS A 323 1.25 19.01 -31.87
C LYS A 323 0.94 18.49 -30.48
N MET A 324 -0.28 18.78 -30.02
CA MET A 324 -0.86 18.16 -28.85
C MET A 324 -1.65 16.91 -29.23
N PHE A 325 -1.53 15.88 -28.40
CA PHE A 325 -2.29 14.64 -28.52
C PHE A 325 -3.29 14.51 -27.38
N SER A 326 -4.33 13.72 -27.59
CA SER A 326 -5.27 13.26 -26.58
C SER A 326 -5.02 11.78 -26.34
N TYR A 327 -4.82 11.38 -25.07
CA TYR A 327 -4.89 9.99 -24.63
C TYR A 327 -6.27 9.75 -24.02
N CYS A 328 -7.10 8.93 -24.66
CA CYS A 328 -8.46 8.65 -24.23
C CYS A 328 -8.51 7.34 -23.44
N ASP A 329 -8.84 7.44 -22.15
CA ASP A 329 -9.08 6.29 -21.28
C ASP A 329 -10.59 6.11 -21.06
N HIS A 330 -11.11 4.94 -21.44
CA HIS A 330 -12.55 4.67 -21.41
C HIS A 330 -13.03 4.20 -20.04
N ASP A 331 -12.11 3.72 -19.19
CA ASP A 331 -12.43 3.18 -17.86
C ASP A 331 -12.21 4.21 -16.74
N LEU A 332 -11.52 5.32 -17.07
CA LEU A 332 -11.26 6.43 -16.16
C LEU A 332 -12.52 6.91 -15.44
N LYS A 333 -12.45 6.94 -14.11
CA LYS A 333 -13.46 7.58 -13.25
C LYS A 333 -12.95 8.95 -12.81
N PHE A 334 -13.73 9.97 -13.11
CA PHE A 334 -13.44 11.36 -12.79
C PHE A 334 -14.18 11.75 -11.50
N LEU A 335 -13.51 11.71 -10.35
CA LEU A 335 -14.09 12.07 -9.05
C LEU A 335 -13.73 13.51 -8.71
N HIS A 336 -14.71 14.42 -8.81
CA HIS A 336 -14.52 15.85 -8.59
C HIS A 336 -14.92 16.25 -7.16
N PHE A 337 -14.07 17.03 -6.49
CA PHE A 337 -14.26 17.56 -5.12
C PHE A 337 -14.43 19.08 -5.15
N GLY A 338 -15.42 19.55 -5.90
CA GLY A 338 -15.68 20.97 -6.15
C GLY A 338 -16.51 21.67 -5.08
N THR A 339 -17.33 20.93 -4.33
CA THR A 339 -18.29 21.43 -3.33
C THR A 339 -18.30 20.55 -2.07
N SER A 340 -18.76 21.11 -0.95
CA SER A 340 -18.91 20.35 0.31
C SER A 340 -19.84 19.13 0.18
N SER A 341 -20.90 19.25 -0.63
CA SER A 341 -21.82 18.14 -0.92
C SER A 341 -21.12 17.01 -1.66
N GLU A 342 -20.36 17.33 -2.72
CA GLU A 342 -19.63 16.31 -3.48
C GLU A 342 -18.63 15.55 -2.60
N VAL A 343 -17.99 16.23 -1.62
CA VAL A 343 -17.13 15.54 -0.64
C VAL A 343 -17.92 14.48 0.13
N LEU A 344 -19.10 14.82 0.68
CA LEU A 344 -19.95 13.85 1.38
C LEU A 344 -20.50 12.77 0.44
N ASP A 345 -20.83 13.11 -0.81
CA ASP A 345 -21.31 12.16 -1.82
C ASP A 345 -20.23 11.11 -2.14
N HIS A 346 -18.96 11.48 -2.20
CA HIS A 346 -17.85 10.51 -2.38
C HIS A 346 -17.65 9.63 -1.15
N LEU A 347 -17.92 10.14 0.06
CA LEU A 347 -17.87 9.35 1.30
C LEU A 347 -19.08 8.41 1.48
N ASN A 348 -20.23 8.76 0.90
CA ASN A 348 -21.51 8.07 1.15
C ASN A 348 -22.16 7.42 -0.08
N GLY A 349 -21.62 7.64 -1.28
CA GLY A 349 -22.15 7.15 -2.54
C GLY A 349 -21.65 5.75 -2.95
N SER A 350 -21.41 5.55 -4.25
CA SER A 350 -21.03 4.25 -4.82
C SER A 350 -19.75 3.65 -4.19
N TYR A 351 -18.84 4.51 -3.72
CA TYR A 351 -17.53 4.12 -3.22
C TYR A 351 -17.46 3.83 -1.71
N THR A 352 -18.60 3.76 -1.02
CA THR A 352 -18.68 3.56 0.46
C THR A 352 -17.87 2.39 1.00
N ARG A 353 -17.65 1.32 0.22
CA ARG A 353 -16.84 0.16 0.63
C ARG A 353 -15.35 0.48 0.79
N LEU A 354 -14.88 1.54 0.15
CA LEU A 354 -13.51 2.01 0.27
C LEU A 354 -13.29 2.85 1.53
N VAL A 355 -14.35 3.44 2.06
CA VAL A 355 -14.30 4.48 3.09
C VAL A 355 -14.10 3.86 4.48
N GLY A 356 -12.94 4.08 5.07
CA GLY A 356 -12.70 3.81 6.49
C GLY A 356 -13.42 4.83 7.36
N ARG A 357 -14.68 4.56 7.71
CA ARG A 357 -15.57 5.49 8.43
C ARG A 357 -15.14 5.82 9.86
N ARG A 358 -14.23 5.04 10.43
CA ARG A 358 -13.67 5.22 11.77
C ARG A 358 -12.16 5.03 11.66
N HIS A 359 -11.42 6.12 11.79
CA HIS A 359 -9.97 6.09 11.58
C HIS A 359 -9.26 7.03 12.55
N LEU A 360 -8.24 6.52 13.23
CA LEU A 360 -7.49 7.26 14.26
C LEU A 360 -8.43 8.02 15.22
N CYS A 361 -9.46 7.36 15.74
CA CYS A 361 -10.49 8.01 16.55
C CYS A 361 -10.68 7.32 17.90
N SER A 362 -11.05 8.10 18.91
CA SER A 362 -11.40 7.64 20.26
C SER A 362 -12.91 7.77 20.42
N ILE A 363 -13.61 6.63 20.53
CA ILE A 363 -15.08 6.59 20.61
C ILE A 363 -15.50 5.62 21.72
N PRO A 364 -16.37 6.07 22.66
CA PRO A 364 -16.97 5.24 23.68
C PRO A 364 -17.80 4.09 23.14
N ALA A 365 -18.22 3.19 24.04
CA ALA A 365 -19.17 2.15 23.69
C ALA A 365 -20.48 2.75 23.13
N THR A 366 -21.11 2.05 22.19
CA THR A 366 -22.31 2.51 21.45
C THR A 366 -23.53 2.79 22.33
N THR A 367 -23.53 2.37 23.60
CA THR A 367 -24.63 2.63 24.54
C THR A 367 -24.61 4.03 25.12
N VAL A 368 -23.50 4.77 24.98
CA VAL A 368 -23.34 6.11 25.58
C VAL A 368 -23.13 7.22 24.54
N CYS A 369 -23.03 6.87 23.26
CA CYS A 369 -23.00 7.79 22.12
C CYS A 369 -23.92 7.24 21.02
N ASP A 370 -24.68 8.11 20.37
CA ASP A 370 -25.52 7.74 19.24
C ASP A 370 -24.86 8.18 17.93
N ILE A 371 -24.07 7.29 17.32
CA ILE A 371 -23.29 7.61 16.12
C ILE A 371 -23.76 6.71 14.98
N ALA A 372 -24.34 7.33 13.95
CA ALA A 372 -24.80 6.63 12.76
C ALA A 372 -23.68 5.82 12.09
N ALA A 373 -24.03 4.67 11.53
CA ALA A 373 -23.08 3.79 10.84
C ALA A 373 -22.48 4.46 9.58
N SER A 374 -23.24 5.36 8.93
CA SER A 374 -22.77 6.13 7.78
C SER A 374 -22.08 7.45 8.13
N ALA A 375 -22.03 7.85 9.40
CA ALA A 375 -21.16 8.96 9.81
C ALA A 375 -19.70 8.59 9.54
N THR A 376 -18.83 9.57 9.31
CA THR A 376 -17.40 9.39 9.09
C THR A 376 -16.64 10.19 10.15
N ILE A 377 -15.92 9.50 11.02
CA ILE A 377 -15.20 10.09 12.17
C ILE A 377 -13.72 9.80 11.98
N LEU A 378 -12.93 10.85 11.79
CA LEU A 378 -11.52 10.78 11.39
C LEU A 378 -10.67 11.64 12.31
N SER A 379 -9.56 11.11 12.83
CA SER A 379 -8.64 11.86 13.70
C SER A 379 -9.38 12.62 14.82
N SER A 380 -10.40 12.02 15.44
CA SER A 380 -11.31 12.75 16.34
C SER A 380 -11.59 11.98 17.63
N LYS A 381 -11.86 12.73 18.70
CA LYS A 381 -12.30 12.21 19.99
C LYS A 381 -13.78 12.53 20.19
N ILE A 382 -14.58 11.50 20.39
CA ILE A 382 -16.00 11.62 20.73
C ILE A 382 -16.15 11.18 22.17
N SER A 383 -16.84 11.94 23.02
CA SER A 383 -17.09 11.57 24.41
C SER A 383 -18.55 11.14 24.62
N PRO A 384 -18.90 10.49 25.76
CA PRO A 384 -20.27 10.16 26.09
C PRO A 384 -21.21 11.37 26.01
N GLY A 385 -22.44 11.17 25.52
CA GLY A 385 -23.44 12.23 25.35
C GLY A 385 -23.44 12.92 23.98
N VAL A 386 -22.48 12.60 23.12
CA VAL A 386 -22.44 13.10 21.73
C VAL A 386 -23.26 12.20 20.80
N ALA A 387 -24.08 12.82 19.96
CA ALA A 387 -24.81 12.17 18.87
C ALA A 387 -24.37 12.71 17.51
N VAL A 388 -24.15 11.82 16.53
CA VAL A 388 -23.77 12.17 15.16
C VAL A 388 -24.66 11.41 14.18
N SER A 389 -25.44 12.15 13.42
CA SER A 389 -26.44 11.59 12.49
C SER A 389 -25.80 11.11 11.18
N GLU A 390 -26.64 10.61 10.27
CA GLU A 390 -26.23 9.95 9.03
C GLU A 390 -25.43 10.86 8.08
N ASP A 391 -24.49 10.25 7.37
CA ASP A 391 -23.75 10.85 6.24
C ASP A 391 -22.92 12.10 6.59
N SER A 392 -22.67 12.32 7.88
CA SER A 392 -21.88 13.45 8.39
C SER A 392 -20.39 13.15 8.48
N LEU A 393 -19.55 14.17 8.38
CA LEU A 393 -18.09 14.10 8.54
C LEU A 393 -17.66 14.87 9.80
N VAL A 394 -16.92 14.20 10.69
CA VAL A 394 -16.21 14.82 11.82
C VAL A 394 -14.72 14.54 11.65
N TYR A 395 -13.92 15.60 11.55
CA TYR A 395 -12.48 15.50 11.31
C TYR A 395 -11.69 16.40 12.27
N ASP A 396 -10.60 15.87 12.82
CA ASP A 396 -9.65 16.62 13.67
C ASP A 396 -10.34 17.37 14.83
N SER A 397 -11.33 16.75 15.47
CA SER A 397 -12.21 17.41 16.45
C SER A 397 -12.30 16.62 17.76
N SER A 398 -12.40 17.34 18.88
CA SER A 398 -12.68 16.78 20.21
C SER A 398 -14.05 17.26 20.69
N LEU A 399 -15.01 16.35 20.79
CA LEU A 399 -16.40 16.65 21.14
C LEU A 399 -16.76 15.98 22.47
N SER A 400 -17.19 16.78 23.43
CA SER A 400 -17.75 16.30 24.70
C SER A 400 -18.98 17.08 25.17
N GLY A 401 -19.77 16.46 26.03
CA GLY A 401 -21.05 16.99 26.51
C GLY A 401 -22.23 16.62 25.61
N ASN A 402 -23.40 17.19 25.91
CA ASN A 402 -24.66 16.93 25.18
C ASN A 402 -24.67 17.68 23.83
N ILE A 403 -23.93 17.17 22.84
CA ILE A 403 -23.82 17.70 21.48
C ILE A 403 -24.60 16.81 20.51
N GLN A 404 -25.39 17.42 19.63
CA GLN A 404 -26.04 16.71 18.52
C GLN A 404 -25.58 17.29 17.18
N ILE A 405 -25.01 16.44 16.32
CA ILE A 405 -24.64 16.75 14.94
C ILE A 405 -25.70 16.16 14.02
N GLY A 406 -26.37 17.03 13.25
CA GLY A 406 -27.37 16.69 12.25
C GLY A 406 -26.80 15.90 11.08
N SER A 407 -27.69 15.46 10.20
CA SER A 407 -27.35 14.63 9.03
C SER A 407 -26.70 15.46 7.93
N GLN A 408 -25.77 14.87 7.18
CA GLN A 408 -25.01 15.55 6.12
C GLN A 408 -24.30 16.82 6.63
N ALA A 409 -23.81 16.80 7.87
CA ALA A 409 -23.07 17.88 8.48
C ALA A 409 -21.56 17.67 8.40
N ILE A 410 -20.78 18.75 8.43
CA ILE A 410 -19.31 18.71 8.39
C ILE A 410 -18.76 19.47 9.61
N VAL A 411 -17.96 18.81 10.44
CA VAL A 411 -17.32 19.40 11.63
C VAL A 411 -15.81 19.20 11.52
N VAL A 412 -15.04 20.29 11.57
CA VAL A 412 -13.58 20.26 11.37
C VAL A 412 -12.84 21.11 12.39
N GLY A 413 -11.85 20.55 13.07
CA GLY A 413 -10.97 21.30 13.98
C GLY A 413 -11.65 21.79 15.27
N VAL A 414 -12.87 21.34 15.57
CA VAL A 414 -13.68 21.90 16.66
C VAL A 414 -13.38 21.17 17.97
N ASN A 415 -12.98 21.92 18.99
CA ASN A 415 -12.70 21.38 20.32
C ASN A 415 -13.68 21.95 21.36
N ILE A 416 -14.70 21.15 21.70
CA ILE A 416 -15.70 21.48 22.72
C ILE A 416 -15.51 20.50 23.89
N GLU A 417 -14.87 21.00 24.96
CA GLU A 417 -14.76 20.29 26.22
C GLU A 417 -15.72 20.90 27.24
N VAL A 418 -16.80 20.18 27.56
CA VAL A 418 -17.69 20.56 28.67
C VAL A 418 -17.23 19.84 29.93
N ASP A 419 -16.90 20.62 30.96
CA ASP A 419 -16.35 20.13 32.22
C ASP A 419 -17.31 19.14 32.90
N SER A 420 -16.81 17.96 33.28
CA SER A 420 -17.57 16.85 33.89
C SER A 420 -18.15 17.16 35.28
N GLY A 421 -18.00 18.40 35.77
CA GLY A 421 -18.50 18.85 37.07
C GLY A 421 -20.01 19.10 37.14
N TYR A 422 -20.72 19.19 36.00
CA TYR A 422 -22.18 19.25 35.98
C TYR A 422 -22.79 17.85 35.82
N ASN A 423 -22.89 17.15 36.95
CA ASN A 423 -23.55 15.86 37.07
C ASN A 423 -25.01 15.89 36.56
N ASN A 424 -25.29 14.92 35.67
CA ASN A 424 -26.43 14.00 35.75
C ASN A 424 -27.85 14.58 35.85
N LEU A 425 -28.35 15.15 34.77
CA LEU A 425 -29.77 15.02 34.44
C LEU A 425 -29.90 14.23 33.14
N VAL A 426 -30.13 12.92 33.28
CA VAL A 426 -30.62 12.07 32.19
C VAL A 426 -31.97 12.67 31.76
N GLY A 427 -31.98 13.35 30.62
CA GLY A 427 -33.16 14.04 30.08
C GLY A 427 -33.01 15.54 29.79
N SER A 428 -31.84 16.16 29.97
CA SER A 428 -31.62 17.55 29.53
C SER A 428 -31.43 17.67 28.01
N LEU A 429 -32.09 18.66 27.41
CA LEU A 429 -31.96 19.03 25.99
C LEU A 429 -30.47 19.16 25.59
N PRO A 430 -30.11 18.86 24.32
CA PRO A 430 -28.75 19.08 23.85
C PRO A 430 -28.29 20.52 24.11
N HIS A 431 -27.10 20.67 24.69
CA HIS A 431 -26.51 21.98 24.99
C HIS A 431 -26.09 22.69 23.69
N PHE A 432 -25.82 21.92 22.64
CA PHE A 432 -25.50 22.41 21.31
C PHE A 432 -26.05 21.46 20.24
N ILE A 433 -26.74 22.01 19.24
CA ILE A 433 -27.23 21.26 18.07
C ILE A 433 -26.69 21.92 16.82
N LEU A 434 -25.92 21.17 16.03
CA LEU A 434 -25.61 21.51 14.66
C LEU A 434 -26.72 20.95 13.76
N PRO A 435 -27.50 21.78 13.05
CA PRO A 435 -28.60 21.28 12.22
C PRO A 435 -28.11 20.47 11.01
N ASP A 436 -29.02 19.72 10.39
CA ASP A 436 -28.74 18.99 9.16
C ASP A 436 -28.20 19.90 8.05
N ARG A 437 -27.32 19.39 7.20
CA ARG A 437 -26.75 20.10 6.03
C ARG A 437 -26.03 21.39 6.41
N HIS A 438 -25.25 21.38 7.49
CA HIS A 438 -24.42 22.51 7.90
C HIS A 438 -22.96 22.14 8.11
N CYS A 439 -22.08 23.11 7.91
CA CYS A 439 -20.65 23.01 8.15
C CYS A 439 -20.28 23.87 9.36
N LEU A 440 -19.38 23.37 10.21
CA LEU A 440 -18.82 24.04 11.38
C LEU A 440 -17.31 23.78 11.45
N TRP A 441 -16.49 24.83 11.54
CA TRP A 441 -15.06 24.65 11.72
C TRP A 441 -14.41 25.79 12.49
N GLU A 442 -13.27 25.50 13.11
CA GLU A 442 -12.51 26.46 13.92
C GLU A 442 -11.20 26.85 13.19
N VAL A 443 -10.82 28.13 13.29
CA VAL A 443 -9.53 28.63 12.78
C VAL A 443 -8.85 29.55 13.81
N PRO A 444 -7.56 29.33 14.11
CA PRO A 444 -6.78 30.30 14.88
C PRO A 444 -6.40 31.49 14.00
N LEU A 445 -6.44 32.71 14.55
CA LEU A 445 -6.01 33.91 13.84
C LEU A 445 -4.74 34.49 14.46
N VAL A 446 -3.86 35.01 13.61
CA VAL A 446 -2.59 35.64 14.03
C VAL A 446 -2.88 36.80 14.99
N GLY A 447 -2.19 36.81 16.13
CA GLY A 447 -2.31 37.87 17.14
C GLY A 447 -3.62 37.87 17.93
N HIS A 448 -4.48 36.86 17.78
CA HIS A 448 -5.75 36.73 18.50
C HIS A 448 -5.70 35.52 19.44
N THR A 449 -6.13 35.70 20.69
CA THR A 449 -6.21 34.62 21.68
C THR A 449 -7.60 33.97 21.77
N GLY A 450 -8.59 34.55 21.08
CA GLY A 450 -9.96 34.03 21.02
C GLY A 450 -10.13 32.91 20.00
N ARG A 451 -11.22 32.14 20.15
CA ARG A 451 -11.62 31.11 19.18
C ARG A 451 -12.50 31.71 18.10
N VAL A 452 -12.16 31.47 16.82
CA VAL A 452 -13.00 31.87 15.69
C VAL A 452 -13.64 30.62 15.10
N VAL A 453 -14.95 30.52 15.26
CA VAL A 453 -15.76 29.40 14.74
C VAL A 453 -16.59 29.93 13.58
N ILE A 454 -16.56 29.21 12.46
CA ILE A 454 -17.25 29.56 11.23
C ILE A 454 -18.35 28.53 10.98
N PHE A 455 -19.51 29.03 10.58
CA PHE A 455 -20.71 28.23 10.35
C PHE A 455 -21.38 28.64 9.03
N CYS A 456 -21.75 27.67 8.21
CA CYS A 456 -22.51 27.90 6.98
C CYS A 456 -23.33 26.67 6.58
N GLY A 457 -24.22 26.82 5.60
CA GLY A 457 -24.97 25.71 5.00
C GLY A 457 -24.10 24.90 4.04
N LEU A 458 -24.34 23.60 3.95
CA LEU A 458 -23.63 22.66 3.08
C LEU A 458 -23.66 23.07 1.60
N HIS A 459 -24.78 23.63 1.16
CA HIS A 459 -25.02 24.04 -0.24
C HIS A 459 -24.83 25.54 -0.46
N ASP A 460 -24.36 26.30 0.54
CA ASP A 460 -24.11 27.71 0.36
C ASP A 460 -22.98 27.92 -0.64
N ASN A 461 -23.25 28.75 -1.65
CA ASN A 461 -22.27 29.16 -2.65
C ASN A 461 -22.00 30.66 -2.51
N PRO A 462 -20.88 31.06 -1.86
CA PRO A 462 -20.49 32.47 -1.72
C PRO A 462 -20.30 33.22 -3.04
N LYS A 463 -20.24 32.54 -4.19
CA LYS A 463 -20.18 33.18 -5.51
C LYS A 463 -21.56 33.52 -6.09
N ALA A 464 -22.63 32.95 -5.54
CA ALA A 464 -23.98 33.20 -6.02
C ALA A 464 -24.43 34.59 -5.57
N PRO A 465 -24.79 35.50 -6.49
CA PRO A 465 -25.25 36.82 -6.10
C PRO A 465 -26.61 36.74 -5.40
N PHE A 466 -26.92 37.76 -4.60
CA PHE A 466 -28.23 37.91 -3.96
C PHE A 466 -29.40 37.78 -4.96
N THR A 467 -29.27 38.43 -6.11
CA THR A 467 -30.26 38.40 -7.20
C THR A 467 -30.33 37.05 -7.91
N GLY A 468 -29.26 36.24 -7.83
CA GLY A 468 -29.16 34.91 -8.44
C GLY A 468 -29.59 33.76 -7.51
N GLY A 469 -30.28 34.07 -6.39
CA GLY A 469 -30.78 33.06 -5.48
C GLY A 469 -29.74 32.53 -4.48
N GLY A 470 -28.69 33.30 -4.16
CA GLY A 470 -27.71 32.90 -3.16
C GLY A 470 -28.32 32.60 -1.79
N THR A 471 -27.70 31.64 -1.08
CA THR A 471 -28.14 31.16 0.24
C THR A 471 -27.12 31.47 1.32
N PHE A 472 -27.59 31.50 2.56
CA PHE A 472 -26.80 31.54 3.78
C PHE A 472 -27.46 30.62 4.82
N CYS A 473 -26.66 29.75 5.45
CA CYS A 473 -27.13 28.69 6.33
C CYS A 473 -28.28 27.87 5.71
N GLY A 474 -28.15 27.55 4.41
CA GLY A 474 -29.13 26.76 3.65
C GLY A 474 -30.46 27.47 3.36
N LYS A 475 -30.60 28.75 3.70
CA LYS A 475 -31.80 29.56 3.41
C LYS A 475 -31.47 30.64 2.38
N PRO A 476 -32.38 30.97 1.44
CA PRO A 476 -32.19 32.12 0.55
C PRO A 476 -32.00 33.41 1.34
N TRP A 477 -31.05 34.26 0.93
CA TRP A 477 -30.80 35.55 1.59
C TRP A 477 -32.07 36.38 1.77
N ARG A 478 -32.95 36.42 0.77
CA ARG A 478 -34.23 37.13 0.83
C ARG A 478 -35.09 36.68 2.02
N LYS A 479 -35.12 35.37 2.31
CA LYS A 479 -35.87 34.81 3.42
C LYS A 479 -35.24 35.19 4.76
N ILE A 480 -33.92 35.10 4.87
CA ILE A 480 -33.19 35.44 6.10
C ILE A 480 -33.35 36.92 6.43
N LEU A 481 -33.14 37.80 5.45
CA LEU A 481 -33.30 39.23 5.63
C LEU A 481 -34.73 39.56 6.09
N LEU A 482 -35.75 38.92 5.51
CA LEU A 482 -37.14 39.10 5.91
C LEU A 482 -37.42 38.56 7.33
N GLU A 483 -36.88 37.38 7.69
CA GLU A 483 -36.99 36.80 9.04
C GLU A 483 -36.28 37.66 10.11
N LEU A 484 -35.18 38.32 9.76
CA LEU A 484 -34.41 39.19 10.64
C LEU A 484 -34.91 40.65 10.64
N GLY A 485 -35.91 40.99 9.82
CA GLY A 485 -36.39 42.36 9.68
C GLY A 485 -35.39 43.32 9.01
N ILE A 486 -34.43 42.80 8.23
CA ILE A 486 -33.43 43.58 7.51
C ILE A 486 -33.97 43.90 6.10
N HIS A 487 -34.13 45.18 5.80
CA HIS A 487 -34.57 45.69 4.50
C HIS A 487 -33.39 46.10 3.61
N GLU A 488 -33.63 46.23 2.31
CA GLU A 488 -32.60 46.61 1.33
C GLU A 488 -31.94 47.97 1.63
N LYS A 489 -32.73 48.92 2.17
CA LYS A 489 -32.28 50.22 2.69
C LYS A 489 -31.32 50.12 3.89
N ASP A 490 -31.32 48.98 4.58
CA ASP A 490 -30.45 48.71 5.72
C ASP A 490 -29.07 48.21 5.29
N LEU A 491 -29.00 47.60 4.09
CA LEU A 491 -27.78 47.03 3.52
C LEU A 491 -27.02 48.00 2.63
N TRP A 492 -27.73 48.85 1.89
CA TRP A 492 -27.17 49.75 0.88
C TRP A 492 -27.47 51.22 1.23
N PRO A 493 -26.53 52.15 0.99
CA PRO A 493 -26.72 53.55 1.32
C PRO A 493 -27.81 54.16 0.43
N PHE A 494 -29.01 54.35 0.98
CA PHE A 494 -29.95 55.37 0.52
C PHE A 494 -29.95 56.50 1.55
N SER A 495 -29.88 57.72 1.05
CA SER A 495 -29.92 58.97 1.81
C SER A 495 -31.25 59.08 2.57
N GLY A 496 -31.27 58.62 3.82
CA GLY A 496 -32.43 58.68 4.70
C GLY A 496 -32.05 58.16 6.08
N ASP A 497 -32.05 59.09 7.03
CA ASP A 497 -31.71 58.91 8.44
C ASP A 497 -32.90 58.25 9.16
N ASP A 498 -32.71 57.05 9.75
CA ASP A 498 -33.32 56.63 11.01
C ASP A 498 -32.99 55.15 11.34
N GLY A 499 -32.25 54.92 12.43
CA GLY A 499 -32.19 53.62 13.12
C GLY A 499 -30.82 53.25 13.73
N SER A 500 -30.79 52.87 15.01
CA SER A 500 -29.55 52.51 15.74
C SER A 500 -28.92 51.15 15.34
N MET A 501 -29.70 50.23 14.76
CA MET A 501 -29.16 48.98 14.16
C MET A 501 -28.52 49.22 12.79
N LEU A 502 -29.00 50.23 12.05
CA LEU A 502 -28.48 50.61 10.74
C LEU A 502 -27.04 51.10 10.83
N SER A 503 -26.69 51.88 11.87
CA SER A 503 -25.30 52.31 12.08
C SER A 503 -24.39 51.12 12.38
N LEU A 504 -24.77 50.22 13.30
CA LEU A 504 -23.97 49.04 13.65
C LEU A 504 -23.70 48.10 12.47
N TRP A 505 -24.69 47.86 11.61
CA TRP A 505 -24.50 47.03 10.41
C TRP A 505 -23.68 47.74 9.32
N ARG A 506 -23.84 49.06 9.17
CA ARG A 506 -23.06 49.89 8.22
C ARG A 506 -21.60 50.03 8.64
N ASP A 507 -21.36 50.19 9.94
CA ASP A 507 -20.04 50.34 10.55
C ASP A 507 -19.37 48.97 10.82
N SER A 508 -20.08 47.86 10.57
CA SER A 508 -19.53 46.52 10.73
C SER A 508 -18.37 46.30 9.75
N HIS A 509 -17.22 45.93 10.29
CA HIS A 509 -16.06 45.56 9.49
C HIS A 509 -16.32 44.20 8.83
N ARG A 510 -16.38 44.20 7.49
CA ARG A 510 -16.68 43.00 6.70
C ARG A 510 -15.39 42.36 6.23
N ILE A 511 -15.10 41.18 6.78
CA ILE A 511 -13.91 40.40 6.43
C ILE A 511 -14.31 39.41 5.33
N SER A 512 -13.60 39.42 4.21
CA SER A 512 -13.80 38.41 3.16
C SER A 512 -13.22 37.05 3.57
N LEU A 513 -13.68 35.95 2.97
CA LEU A 513 -13.06 34.63 3.20
C LEU A 513 -11.57 34.61 2.84
N GLU A 514 -11.16 35.41 1.86
CA GLU A 514 -9.76 35.58 1.46
C GLU A 514 -8.94 36.30 2.55
N GLU A 515 -9.49 37.39 3.08
CA GLU A 515 -8.87 38.15 4.17
C GLU A 515 -8.78 37.31 5.45
N LEU A 516 -9.85 36.59 5.80
CA LEU A 516 -9.85 35.65 6.92
C LEU A 516 -8.77 34.58 6.75
N HIS A 517 -8.64 34.01 5.55
CA HIS A 517 -7.61 33.02 5.24
C HIS A 517 -6.19 33.58 5.40
N ARG A 518 -5.94 34.83 4.97
CA ARG A 518 -4.66 35.50 5.18
C ARG A 518 -4.34 35.77 6.66
N SER A 519 -5.37 35.87 7.50
CA SER A 519 -5.24 36.07 8.94
C SER A 519 -5.11 34.78 9.74
N VAL A 520 -5.23 33.59 9.11
CA VAL A 520 -5.09 32.30 9.81
C VAL A 520 -3.65 32.11 10.31
N ASP A 521 -3.50 31.67 11.56
CA ASP A 521 -2.23 31.23 12.11
C ASP A 521 -1.98 29.76 11.72
N PHE A 522 -1.42 29.55 10.52
CA PHE A 522 -1.14 28.21 10.00
C PHE A 522 -0.16 27.40 10.86
N PRO A 523 0.95 27.98 11.38
CA PRO A 523 1.81 27.26 12.31
C PRO A 523 1.07 26.73 13.53
N LEU A 524 0.22 27.56 14.17
CA LEU A 524 -0.57 27.15 15.32
C LEU A 524 -1.61 26.08 14.94
N LEU A 525 -2.29 26.23 13.79
CA LEU A 525 -3.25 25.23 13.29
C LEU A 525 -2.57 23.87 13.04
N CYS A 526 -1.42 23.86 12.35
CA CYS A 526 -0.68 22.64 12.04
C CYS A 526 -0.14 21.96 13.30
N MET A 527 0.39 22.75 14.24
CA MET A 527 0.87 22.24 15.53
C MET A 527 -0.28 21.68 16.37
N GLY A 528 -1.42 22.37 16.40
CA GLY A 528 -2.63 21.90 17.09
C GLY A 528 -3.11 20.55 16.54
N SER A 529 -3.21 20.42 15.21
CA SER A 529 -3.61 19.18 14.53
C SER A 529 -2.62 18.03 14.81
N SER A 530 -1.31 18.28 14.70
CA SER A 530 -0.29 17.26 15.02
C SER A 530 -0.35 16.82 16.49
N ASN A 531 -0.51 17.76 17.42
CA ASN A 531 -0.62 17.45 18.85
C ASN A 531 -1.90 16.65 19.14
N HIS A 532 -3.02 16.99 18.51
CA HIS A 532 -4.27 16.26 18.65
C HIS A 532 -4.13 14.80 18.19
N GLN A 533 -3.54 14.58 17.01
CA GLN A 533 -3.30 13.24 16.48
C GLN A 533 -2.30 12.44 17.32
N ALA A 534 -1.23 13.08 17.81
CA ALA A 534 -0.27 12.45 18.71
C ALA A 534 -0.93 12.01 20.03
N ASN A 535 -1.82 12.82 20.59
CA ASN A 535 -2.58 12.49 21.79
C ASN A 535 -3.54 11.31 21.55
N LEU A 536 -4.23 11.28 20.41
CA LEU A 536 -5.09 10.14 20.02
C LEU A 536 -4.26 8.85 19.88
N ALA A 537 -3.09 8.91 19.22
CA ALA A 537 -2.18 7.78 19.10
C ALA A 537 -1.69 7.29 20.48
N ALA A 538 -1.42 8.22 21.41
CA ALA A 538 -1.06 7.90 22.79
C ALA A 538 -2.21 7.21 23.55
N GLU A 539 -3.46 7.70 23.42
CA GLU A 539 -4.63 7.07 24.04
C GLU A 539 -4.85 5.65 23.51
N ILE A 540 -4.75 5.46 22.18
CA ILE A 540 -4.87 4.13 21.53
C ILE A 540 -3.77 3.19 22.03
N SER A 541 -2.51 3.67 22.08
CA SER A 541 -1.36 2.88 22.54
C SER A 541 -1.50 2.48 24.01
N LYS A 542 -1.92 3.42 24.86
CA LYS A 542 -2.18 3.19 26.28
C LYS A 542 -3.25 2.13 26.49
N ALA A 543 -4.35 2.18 25.72
CA ALA A 543 -5.39 1.16 25.78
C ALA A 543 -4.86 -0.22 25.37
N CYS A 544 -4.08 -0.30 24.28
CA CYS A 544 -3.49 -1.57 23.82
C CYS A 544 -2.58 -2.21 24.89
N ILE A 545 -1.75 -1.40 25.54
CA ILE A 545 -0.82 -1.85 26.58
C ILE A 545 -1.60 -2.27 27.84
N ASN A 546 -2.50 -1.42 28.35
CA ASN A 546 -3.22 -1.70 29.60
C ASN A 546 -4.09 -2.97 29.53
N TYR A 547 -4.68 -3.28 28.38
CA TYR A 547 -5.52 -4.47 28.21
C TYR A 547 -4.75 -5.68 27.65
N GLY A 548 -3.44 -5.56 27.40
CA GLY A 548 -2.64 -6.62 26.78
C GLY A 548 -3.02 -6.94 25.32
N LEU A 549 -3.81 -6.08 24.67
CA LEU A 549 -4.31 -6.26 23.31
C LEU A 549 -3.32 -5.68 22.27
N LEU A 550 -2.15 -6.33 22.13
CA LEU A 550 -1.04 -5.87 21.28
C LEU A 550 -1.21 -6.19 19.78
N GLY A 551 -2.46 -6.12 19.29
CA GLY A 551 -2.83 -6.37 17.89
C GLY A 551 -2.58 -5.20 16.94
N ARG A 552 -2.31 -4.00 17.48
CA ARG A 552 -2.02 -2.77 16.72
C ARG A 552 -0.52 -2.57 16.45
N ASN A 553 -0.22 -1.75 15.45
CA ASN A 553 1.14 -1.35 15.09
C ASN A 553 1.69 -0.26 16.02
N LEU A 554 2.18 -0.67 17.19
CA LEU A 554 2.76 0.26 18.17
C LEU A 554 3.98 1.03 17.64
N SER A 555 4.78 0.45 16.75
CA SER A 555 5.90 1.19 16.13
C SER A 555 5.42 2.42 15.35
N GLN A 556 4.31 2.27 14.61
CA GLN A 556 3.71 3.35 13.82
C GLN A 556 2.98 4.36 14.72
N LEU A 557 2.24 3.89 15.73
CA LEU A 557 1.60 4.76 16.72
C LEU A 557 2.64 5.58 17.49
N CYS A 558 3.79 4.99 17.87
CA CYS A 558 4.91 5.71 18.46
C CYS A 558 5.45 6.80 17.53
N THR A 559 5.49 6.58 16.22
CA THR A 559 5.91 7.62 15.27
C THR A 559 4.95 8.81 15.28
N GLU A 560 3.63 8.57 15.39
CA GLU A 560 2.67 9.68 15.57
C GLU A 560 2.77 10.34 16.94
N ILE A 561 3.02 9.60 18.01
CA ILE A 561 3.26 10.16 19.35
C ILE A 561 4.48 11.09 19.33
N LEU A 562 5.56 10.69 18.65
CA LEU A 562 6.81 11.46 18.56
C LEU A 562 6.67 12.76 17.77
N GLN A 563 5.58 12.96 17.02
CA GLN A 563 5.29 14.27 16.44
C GLN A 563 5.02 15.34 17.51
N ASN A 564 4.69 14.95 18.74
CA ASN A 564 4.59 15.86 19.87
C ASN A 564 6.01 16.18 20.39
N GLU A 565 6.57 17.30 19.91
CA GLU A 565 7.94 17.73 20.21
C GLU A 565 8.21 17.95 21.71
N ILE A 566 7.16 18.21 22.51
CA ILE A 566 7.29 18.53 23.94
C ILE A 566 7.29 17.26 24.81
N ALA A 567 6.40 16.30 24.52
CA ALA A 567 6.10 15.19 25.43
C ALA A 567 6.20 13.78 24.81
N GLY A 568 6.35 13.65 23.48
CA GLY A 568 6.24 12.36 22.79
C GLY A 568 7.18 11.28 23.32
N VAL A 569 8.47 11.62 23.53
CA VAL A 569 9.47 10.70 24.09
C VAL A 569 9.14 10.32 25.54
N GLY A 570 8.60 11.25 26.34
CA GLY A 570 8.18 10.99 27.71
C GLY A 570 7.06 9.95 27.77
N ILE A 571 6.04 10.10 26.93
CA ILE A 571 4.92 9.16 26.81
C ILE A 571 5.42 7.76 26.43
N CYS A 572 6.32 7.64 25.45
CA CYS A 572 6.91 6.36 25.06
C CYS A 572 7.70 5.71 26.21
N ARG A 573 8.40 6.51 27.03
CA ARG A 573 9.13 6.02 28.22
C ARG A 573 8.18 5.51 29.30
N ASP A 574 7.07 6.19 29.52
CA ASP A 574 6.03 5.73 30.46
C ASP A 574 5.45 4.38 30.00
N PHE A 575 5.17 4.21 28.70
CA PHE A 575 4.75 2.93 28.14
C PHE A 575 5.80 1.83 28.27
N LEU A 576 7.09 2.16 28.08
CA LEU A 576 8.18 1.22 28.29
C LEU A 576 8.24 0.72 29.73
N SER A 577 7.95 1.57 30.72
CA SER A 577 7.90 1.18 32.14
C SER A 577 6.81 0.16 32.47
N LEU A 578 5.76 0.08 31.65
CA LEU A 578 4.66 -0.89 31.77
C LEU A 578 4.97 -2.24 31.10
N CYS A 579 6.05 -2.36 30.34
CA CYS A 579 6.35 -3.59 29.60
C CYS A 579 6.65 -4.82 30.49
N PRO A 580 7.34 -4.72 31.64
CA PRO A 580 7.59 -5.88 32.50
C PRO A 580 6.30 -6.55 32.99
N THR A 581 5.28 -5.76 33.35
CA THR A 581 3.99 -6.28 33.82
C THR A 581 3.16 -6.95 32.72
N LEU A 582 3.41 -6.64 31.44
CA LEU A 582 2.73 -7.30 30.30
C LEU A 582 3.06 -8.79 30.20
N GLN A 583 4.29 -9.17 30.55
CA GLN A 583 4.75 -10.56 30.48
C GLN A 583 4.10 -11.44 31.55
N ASP A 584 3.73 -10.84 32.68
CA ASP A 584 3.14 -11.52 33.83
C ASP A 584 1.61 -11.65 33.73
N GLN A 585 0.93 -10.70 33.06
CA GLN A 585 -0.52 -10.59 33.10
C GLN A 585 -1.27 -11.50 32.10
N ASN A 586 -0.65 -11.98 31.02
CA ASN A 586 -1.35 -12.76 29.97
C ASN A 586 -0.48 -13.82 29.25
N PRO A 587 0.21 -14.74 29.96
CA PRO A 587 1.16 -15.68 29.36
C PRO A 587 0.53 -16.70 28.39
N SER A 588 -0.79 -16.95 28.46
CA SER A 588 -1.49 -17.92 27.61
C SER A 588 -2.08 -17.33 26.32
N VAL A 589 -2.15 -15.99 26.19
CA VAL A 589 -2.83 -15.31 25.07
C VAL A 589 -1.85 -14.50 24.21
N LEU A 590 -0.80 -13.94 24.81
CA LEU A 590 0.18 -13.10 24.11
C LEU A 590 1.50 -13.85 23.86
N PRO A 591 1.93 -14.05 22.60
CA PRO A 591 3.24 -14.61 22.30
C PRO A 591 4.38 -13.77 22.89
N ARG A 592 5.41 -14.42 23.42
CA ARG A 592 6.59 -13.77 24.01
C ARG A 592 7.34 -12.96 22.95
N SER A 593 7.43 -13.49 21.74
CA SER A 593 8.02 -12.80 20.59
C SER A 593 7.37 -11.44 20.34
N ARG A 594 6.03 -11.35 20.44
CA ARG A 594 5.30 -10.09 20.30
C ARG A 594 5.57 -9.13 21.46
N ALA A 595 5.58 -9.62 22.70
CA ALA A 595 5.86 -8.78 23.87
C ALA A 595 7.26 -8.13 23.78
N TYR A 596 8.28 -8.93 23.42
CA TYR A 596 9.63 -8.41 23.19
C TYR A 596 9.69 -7.43 22.01
N GLN A 597 8.96 -7.67 20.91
CA GLN A 597 8.93 -6.73 19.80
C GLN A 597 8.36 -5.36 20.21
N VAL A 598 7.30 -5.32 21.03
CA VAL A 598 6.76 -4.07 21.57
C VAL A 598 7.80 -3.31 22.39
N GLN A 599 8.54 -4.02 23.23
CA GLN A 599 9.63 -3.43 24.00
C GLN A 599 10.72 -2.85 23.09
N VAL A 600 11.09 -3.54 22.01
CA VAL A 600 12.03 -3.03 20.99
C VAL A 600 11.51 -1.76 20.34
N ASP A 601 10.24 -1.75 19.92
CA ASP A 601 9.63 -0.59 19.25
C ASP A 601 9.61 0.65 20.17
N LEU A 602 9.29 0.47 21.46
CA LEU A 602 9.32 1.53 22.46
C LEU A 602 10.74 2.02 22.78
N LEU A 603 11.71 1.11 22.92
CA LEU A 603 13.11 1.48 23.13
C LEU A 603 13.65 2.33 21.97
N ARG A 604 13.33 1.94 20.73
CA ARG A 604 13.69 2.71 19.53
C ARG A 604 13.02 4.08 19.51
N ALA A 605 11.73 4.16 19.88
CA ALA A 605 11.03 5.44 20.01
C ALA A 605 11.65 6.36 21.09
N CYS A 606 12.27 5.78 22.12
CA CYS A 606 13.00 6.51 23.16
C CYS A 606 14.46 6.85 22.78
N GLY A 607 14.94 6.42 21.61
CA GLY A 607 16.33 6.61 21.17
C GLY A 607 17.36 5.64 21.79
N GLU A 608 16.92 4.53 22.40
CA GLU A 608 17.77 3.57 23.11
C GLU A 608 18.17 2.36 22.23
N GLU A 609 18.88 2.60 21.12
CA GLU A 609 19.16 1.56 20.11
C GLU A 609 20.00 0.38 20.64
N GLY A 610 20.91 0.61 21.59
CA GLY A 610 21.74 -0.43 22.19
C GLY A 610 20.93 -1.44 23.02
N ALA A 611 19.99 -0.95 23.82
CA ALA A 611 19.07 -1.80 24.58
C ALA A 611 18.09 -2.52 23.63
N ALA A 612 17.58 -1.82 22.61
CA ALA A 612 16.71 -2.40 21.59
C ALA A 612 17.37 -3.60 20.89
N SER A 613 18.63 -3.46 20.48
CA SER A 613 19.42 -4.51 19.83
C SER A 613 19.59 -5.76 20.71
N THR A 614 19.71 -5.57 22.03
CA THR A 614 19.83 -6.68 22.99
C THR A 614 18.51 -7.44 23.14
N ILE A 615 17.37 -6.75 23.16
CA ILE A 615 16.05 -7.39 23.24
C ILE A 615 15.67 -8.05 21.91
N GLU A 616 16.12 -7.52 20.77
CA GLU A 616 15.87 -8.11 19.46
C GLU A 616 16.38 -9.56 19.35
N GLN A 617 17.50 -9.89 19.99
CA GLN A 617 17.96 -11.29 20.07
C GLN A 617 16.96 -12.19 20.82
N LYS A 618 16.31 -11.67 21.87
CA LYS A 618 15.27 -12.40 22.61
C LYS A 618 13.99 -12.59 21.79
N VAL A 619 13.67 -11.65 20.90
CA VAL A 619 12.54 -11.80 19.95
C VAL A 619 12.74 -13.05 19.09
N TRP A 620 13.91 -13.20 18.48
CA TRP A 620 14.22 -14.35 17.62
C TRP A 620 14.27 -15.67 18.38
N ALA A 621 14.88 -15.67 19.57
CA ALA A 621 14.87 -16.84 20.44
C ALA A 621 13.45 -17.26 20.83
N ALA A 622 12.56 -16.30 21.10
CA ALA A 622 11.16 -16.57 21.41
C ALA A 622 10.38 -17.12 20.20
N VAL A 623 10.59 -16.60 18.98
CA VAL A 623 9.97 -17.16 17.76
C VAL A 623 10.40 -18.62 17.55
N ALA A 624 11.68 -18.92 17.74
CA ALA A 624 12.21 -20.28 17.62
C ALA A 624 11.60 -21.23 18.68
N ASP A 625 11.52 -20.79 19.94
CA ASP A 625 10.91 -21.54 21.05
C ASP A 625 9.41 -21.80 20.84
N GLU A 626 8.66 -20.77 20.46
CA GLU A 626 7.24 -20.84 20.12
C GLU A 626 6.98 -21.83 18.98
N THR A 627 7.83 -21.80 17.94
CA THR A 627 7.76 -22.74 16.81
C THR A 627 8.07 -24.17 17.26
N ALA A 628 9.12 -24.38 18.06
CA ALA A 628 9.49 -25.70 18.55
C ALA A 628 8.39 -26.32 19.44
N SER A 629 7.80 -25.51 20.34
CA SER A 629 6.69 -25.95 21.20
C SER A 629 5.43 -26.28 20.41
N ALA A 630 5.16 -25.56 19.30
CA ALA A 630 4.02 -25.87 18.42
C ALA A 630 4.16 -27.19 17.66
N VAL A 631 5.34 -27.79 17.64
CA VAL A 631 5.64 -28.99 16.86
C VAL A 631 5.88 -30.23 17.72
N LYS A 632 6.37 -30.06 18.96
CA LYS A 632 6.81 -31.15 19.86
C LYS A 632 5.69 -31.98 20.53
N TYR A 633 4.41 -31.67 20.33
CA TYR A 633 3.31 -32.45 20.90
C TYR A 633 3.26 -33.86 20.26
N GLY A 634 3.93 -34.83 20.89
CA GLY A 634 4.11 -36.20 20.37
C GLY A 634 5.42 -36.87 20.81
N PHE A 635 6.44 -36.09 21.20
CA PHE A 635 7.53 -36.63 22.01
C PHE A 635 7.05 -36.59 23.45
N GLY A 636 6.54 -37.70 23.98
CA GLY A 636 6.16 -37.76 25.39
C GLY A 636 7.33 -37.28 26.26
N ASP A 637 7.02 -36.46 27.27
CA ASP A 637 7.88 -36.32 28.44
C ASP A 637 8.00 -37.70 29.10
N SER A 638 8.87 -38.55 28.56
CA SER A 638 9.40 -39.70 29.29
C SER A 638 10.53 -39.21 30.20
N SER A 639 10.20 -38.23 31.04
CA SER A 639 10.94 -37.86 32.23
C SER A 639 10.09 -38.16 33.45
N GLU A 640 9.63 -39.41 33.54
CA GLU A 640 9.35 -40.10 34.79
C GLU A 640 9.49 -41.60 34.48
N GLY A 641 10.27 -42.28 35.31
CA GLY A 641 10.76 -43.62 35.02
C GLY A 641 9.61 -44.61 34.85
N ASP A 642 9.59 -45.29 33.70
CA ASP A 642 8.93 -46.58 33.63
C ASP A 642 9.82 -47.59 32.91
N ALA A 643 10.17 -48.62 33.68
CA ALA A 643 11.05 -49.70 33.28
C ALA A 643 10.30 -50.62 32.30
N CYS A 644 10.42 -50.35 31.00
CA CYS A 644 10.06 -51.34 30.00
C CYS A 644 11.17 -52.41 29.92
N SER A 645 11.09 -53.35 30.86
CA SER A 645 11.77 -54.63 30.83
C SER A 645 11.20 -55.49 29.68
N GLY A 646 12.08 -56.07 28.88
CA GLY A 646 11.71 -57.17 27.96
C GLY A 646 11.46 -56.79 26.49
N SER A 647 12.45 -56.24 25.79
CA SER A 647 12.57 -56.41 24.34
C SER A 647 13.91 -57.06 24.02
N MET A 648 13.85 -58.30 23.53
CA MET A 648 14.98 -59.12 23.10
C MET A 648 15.86 -58.34 22.11
N LEU A 649 17.17 -58.27 22.39
CA LEU A 649 18.18 -57.64 21.53
C LEU A 649 18.20 -58.33 20.15
N MET A 650 17.53 -57.73 19.17
CA MET A 650 17.81 -58.04 17.77
C MET A 650 19.22 -57.53 17.44
N PRO A 651 20.06 -58.30 16.73
CA PRO A 651 21.38 -57.84 16.34
C PRO A 651 21.24 -56.58 15.48
N PHE A 652 21.96 -55.51 15.82
CA PHE A 652 21.97 -54.28 15.04
C PHE A 652 22.55 -54.57 13.66
N GLN A 653 21.68 -54.77 12.67
CA GLN A 653 22.08 -55.00 11.28
C GLN A 653 22.63 -53.71 10.66
N VAL A 654 23.67 -53.86 9.85
CA VAL A 654 24.12 -52.81 8.92
C VAL A 654 23.00 -52.53 7.94
N ARG A 655 22.41 -51.34 8.04
CA ARG A 655 21.31 -50.87 7.18
C ARG A 655 21.80 -49.76 6.27
N THR A 656 21.29 -49.75 5.06
CA THR A 656 21.50 -48.68 4.09
C THR A 656 20.15 -48.10 3.69
N VAL A 657 20.05 -46.77 3.72
CA VAL A 657 18.85 -46.02 3.33
C VAL A 657 19.23 -45.05 2.23
N ARG A 658 18.41 -44.97 1.18
CA ARG A 658 18.53 -44.00 0.10
C ARG A 658 17.20 -43.29 -0.07
N ILE A 659 17.22 -41.96 -0.03
CA ILE A 659 16.04 -41.11 -0.25
C ILE A 659 16.37 -40.12 -1.36
N ASP A 660 15.54 -40.09 -2.40
CA ASP A 660 15.59 -39.10 -3.47
C ASP A 660 14.23 -38.36 -3.49
N LEU A 661 14.24 -37.03 -3.49
CA LEU A 661 13.05 -36.18 -3.44
C LEU A 661 13.01 -35.17 -4.61
N PRO A 662 11.80 -34.85 -5.12
CA PRO A 662 11.61 -33.76 -6.07
C PRO A 662 11.88 -32.40 -5.40
N VAL A 663 12.10 -31.38 -6.23
CA VAL A 663 12.04 -29.98 -5.77
C VAL A 663 10.60 -29.47 -5.84
N ARG A 664 10.36 -28.28 -5.29
CA ARG A 664 9.04 -27.66 -5.30
C ARG A 664 9.06 -26.30 -6.00
N ILE A 665 8.00 -26.03 -6.76
CA ILE A 665 7.67 -24.69 -7.24
C ILE A 665 6.37 -24.22 -6.59
N ASP A 666 6.30 -22.94 -6.20
CA ASP A 666 5.13 -22.33 -5.57
C ASP A 666 4.40 -21.40 -6.55
N PHE A 667 3.11 -21.65 -6.77
CA PHE A 667 2.25 -20.77 -7.55
C PHE A 667 1.93 -19.51 -6.74
N VAL A 668 1.49 -19.69 -5.50
CA VAL A 668 1.06 -18.59 -4.62
C VAL A 668 0.90 -19.08 -3.17
N GLY A 669 0.93 -18.14 -2.22
CA GLY A 669 0.65 -18.38 -0.80
C GLY A 669 1.86 -18.37 0.10
N GLY A 670 3.08 -18.33 -0.46
CA GLY A 670 4.32 -18.21 0.31
C GLY A 670 4.29 -17.02 1.29
N TRP A 671 5.02 -17.14 2.40
CA TRP A 671 4.97 -16.28 3.59
C TRP A 671 3.81 -16.56 4.55
N SER A 672 2.70 -17.12 4.07
CA SER A 672 1.62 -17.58 4.98
C SER A 672 1.98 -18.88 5.72
N ASP A 673 3.11 -19.50 5.38
CA ASP A 673 3.65 -20.70 6.00
C ASP A 673 4.71 -20.42 7.09
N THR A 674 5.27 -19.21 7.11
CA THR A 674 6.42 -18.85 7.95
C THR A 674 5.99 -18.50 9.39
N PRO A 675 6.61 -19.06 10.43
CA PRO A 675 6.41 -18.59 11.80
C PRO A 675 6.87 -17.11 11.97
N PRO A 676 6.21 -16.31 12.82
CA PRO A 676 5.09 -16.67 13.69
C PRO A 676 3.71 -16.59 13.01
N TRP A 677 3.62 -16.20 11.73
CA TRP A 677 2.33 -16.14 11.02
C TRP A 677 1.58 -17.46 11.12
N SER A 678 2.23 -18.56 10.74
CA SER A 678 1.58 -19.88 10.70
C SER A 678 1.17 -20.41 12.08
N LEU A 679 1.74 -19.87 13.16
CA LEU A 679 1.39 -20.20 14.54
C LEU A 679 0.19 -19.41 15.06
N GLU A 680 0.01 -18.18 14.59
CA GLU A 680 -1.02 -17.25 15.06
C GLU A 680 -2.23 -17.16 14.11
N ARG A 681 -2.05 -17.50 12.83
CA ARG A 681 -3.03 -17.27 11.77
C ARG A 681 -3.09 -18.45 10.79
N PRO A 682 -4.25 -18.67 10.15
CA PRO A 682 -4.34 -19.63 9.07
C PRO A 682 -3.42 -19.26 7.89
N GLY A 683 -2.70 -20.24 7.38
CA GLY A 683 -1.88 -20.16 6.18
C GLY A 683 -2.43 -21.01 5.06
N CYS A 684 -2.08 -20.71 3.81
CA CYS A 684 -2.47 -21.51 2.66
C CYS A 684 -1.44 -21.35 1.53
N VAL A 685 -0.86 -22.46 1.06
CA VAL A 685 0.12 -22.47 -0.03
C VAL A 685 -0.32 -23.44 -1.12
N LEU A 686 -0.25 -22.99 -2.37
CA LEU A 686 -0.47 -23.82 -3.56
C LEU A 686 0.88 -24.05 -4.26
N ASN A 687 1.36 -25.29 -4.25
CA ASN A 687 2.65 -25.65 -4.81
C ASN A 687 2.58 -26.97 -5.62
N MET A 688 3.66 -27.25 -6.35
CA MET A 688 3.81 -28.44 -7.20
C MET A 688 5.19 -29.06 -7.00
N ALA A 689 5.21 -30.39 -6.82
CA ALA A 689 6.44 -31.17 -6.83
C ALA A 689 6.91 -31.42 -8.28
N VAL A 690 8.17 -31.10 -8.58
CA VAL A 690 8.73 -31.22 -9.93
C VAL A 690 10.08 -31.92 -9.93
N GLY A 691 10.29 -32.79 -10.93
CA GLY A 691 11.60 -33.27 -11.35
C GLY A 691 12.23 -32.29 -12.33
N LEU A 692 13.56 -32.24 -12.36
CA LEU A 692 14.34 -31.37 -13.25
C LEU A 692 15.30 -32.20 -14.08
N GLU A 693 15.39 -31.91 -15.38
CA GLU A 693 16.25 -32.63 -16.34
C GLU A 693 16.13 -34.16 -16.23
N GLY A 694 14.89 -34.65 -16.04
CA GLY A 694 14.60 -36.08 -15.95
C GLY A 694 15.03 -36.77 -14.65
N SER A 695 15.38 -36.04 -13.59
CA SER A 695 15.78 -36.63 -12.30
C SER A 695 15.21 -35.92 -11.08
N LEU A 696 15.22 -36.62 -9.94
CA LEU A 696 14.98 -36.04 -8.61
C LEU A 696 16.31 -35.43 -8.11
N PRO A 697 16.39 -34.10 -7.93
CA PRO A 697 17.68 -33.45 -7.77
C PRO A 697 18.24 -33.50 -6.33
N VAL A 698 17.40 -33.75 -5.31
CA VAL A 698 17.80 -33.71 -3.90
C VAL A 698 17.75 -35.12 -3.31
N GLY A 699 18.78 -35.52 -2.58
CA GLY A 699 18.77 -36.83 -1.94
C GLY A 699 19.90 -37.08 -0.97
N ILE A 700 19.79 -38.25 -0.32
CA ILE A 700 20.72 -38.73 0.69
C ILE A 700 20.96 -40.23 0.54
N MET A 701 22.12 -40.66 1.03
CA MET A 701 22.45 -42.06 1.26
C MET A 701 23.06 -42.18 2.66
N MET A 702 22.49 -43.04 3.49
CA MET A 702 22.96 -43.29 4.84
C MET A 702 23.28 -44.77 5.02
N GLN A 703 24.37 -45.07 5.71
CA GLN A 703 24.81 -46.43 5.99
C GLN A 703 25.31 -46.53 7.43
N MET A 704 24.82 -47.52 8.18
CA MET A 704 25.40 -47.87 9.48
C MET A 704 26.74 -48.58 9.29
N THR A 705 27.73 -48.24 10.10
CA THR A 705 29.10 -48.77 10.01
C THR A 705 29.54 -49.37 11.34
N GLU A 706 30.46 -50.33 11.30
CA GLU A 706 31.07 -50.90 12.52
C GLU A 706 32.07 -49.92 13.17
N ALA A 707 32.70 -49.05 12.36
CA ALA A 707 33.53 -47.97 12.87
C ALA A 707 32.66 -46.93 13.59
N ARG A 708 33.03 -46.59 14.83
CA ARG A 708 32.35 -45.57 15.65
C ARG A 708 32.52 -44.16 15.06
N GLY A 709 31.57 -43.28 15.37
CA GLY A 709 31.55 -41.90 14.92
C GLY A 709 30.59 -41.66 13.73
N ILE A 710 30.48 -40.40 13.32
CA ILE A 710 29.62 -39.97 12.21
C ILE A 710 30.50 -39.39 11.12
N HIS A 711 30.42 -39.95 9.91
CA HIS A 711 31.08 -39.44 8.72
C HIS A 711 30.05 -38.80 7.80
N VAL A 712 30.19 -37.51 7.51
CA VAL A 712 29.29 -36.75 6.64
C VAL A 712 30.07 -36.28 5.41
N SER A 713 29.50 -36.44 4.23
CA SER A 713 30.04 -35.96 2.96
C SER A 713 28.94 -35.37 2.09
N ASP A 714 29.27 -34.38 1.26
CA ASP A 714 28.33 -33.80 0.28
C ASP A 714 28.85 -33.94 -1.18
N ASP A 715 28.08 -33.41 -2.12
CA ASP A 715 28.40 -33.38 -3.55
C ASP A 715 29.40 -32.28 -3.96
N LEU A 716 29.83 -31.45 -3.01
CA LEU A 716 30.88 -30.44 -3.17
C LEU A 716 32.22 -30.92 -2.59
N GLU A 717 32.35 -32.23 -2.34
CA GLU A 717 33.53 -32.88 -1.78
C GLU A 717 33.90 -32.43 -0.35
N ASN A 718 33.01 -31.73 0.36
CA ASN A 718 33.21 -31.47 1.78
C ASN A 718 33.11 -32.77 2.55
N GLN A 719 33.93 -32.93 3.58
CA GLN A 719 33.87 -34.06 4.49
C GLN A 719 34.02 -33.63 5.95
N LEU A 720 33.30 -34.32 6.83
CA LEU A 720 33.35 -34.11 8.27
C LEU A 720 33.30 -35.46 8.97
N PHE A 721 34.20 -35.67 9.92
CA PHE A 721 34.16 -36.79 10.85
C PHE A 721 33.92 -36.28 12.26
N ILE A 722 32.94 -36.87 12.95
CA ILE A 722 32.56 -36.55 14.32
C ILE A 722 32.81 -37.80 15.16
N GLU A 723 33.84 -37.77 16.00
CA GLU A 723 34.22 -38.90 16.86
C GLU A 723 33.17 -39.16 17.95
N GLU A 724 32.78 -38.12 18.67
CA GLU A 724 31.76 -38.18 19.72
C GLU A 724 30.47 -37.50 19.28
N PRO A 725 29.39 -38.24 18.96
CA PRO A 725 28.10 -37.65 18.58
C PRO A 725 27.54 -36.67 19.62
N SER A 726 27.82 -36.89 20.91
CA SER A 726 27.41 -36.02 22.03
C SER A 726 28.03 -34.62 22.01
N SER A 727 29.10 -34.39 21.23
CA SER A 727 29.73 -33.08 21.06
C SER A 727 28.90 -32.11 20.21
N ILE A 728 27.90 -32.62 19.47
CA ILE A 728 27.02 -31.79 18.65
C ILE A 728 26.09 -31.00 19.57
N ALA A 729 26.24 -29.67 19.58
CA ALA A 729 25.38 -28.76 20.31
C ALA A 729 25.11 -27.49 19.48
N ALA A 730 23.90 -26.96 19.58
CA ALA A 730 23.54 -25.66 19.02
C ALA A 730 23.89 -24.53 20.04
N PRO A 731 24.16 -23.29 19.59
CA PRO A 731 24.09 -22.79 18.21
C PRO A 731 25.28 -23.21 17.35
N PHE A 732 25.06 -23.30 16.03
CA PHE A 732 26.10 -23.63 15.05
C PHE A 732 26.62 -22.37 14.34
N SER A 733 27.90 -22.38 13.94
CA SER A 733 28.51 -21.29 13.14
C SER A 733 27.82 -21.15 11.78
N GLU A 734 27.65 -19.89 11.31
CA GLU A 734 27.06 -19.54 10.01
C GLU A 734 27.76 -20.16 8.79
N ASP A 735 29.05 -20.49 8.93
CA ASP A 735 29.85 -21.08 7.85
C ASP A 735 29.92 -22.60 7.89
N ASP A 736 29.27 -23.27 8.86
CA ASP A 736 29.29 -24.73 8.97
C ASP A 736 28.57 -25.40 7.79
N PRO A 737 29.29 -26.11 6.89
CA PRO A 737 28.71 -26.72 5.69
C PRO A 737 27.73 -27.86 6.01
N PHE A 738 27.82 -28.44 7.21
CA PHE A 738 26.98 -29.56 7.66
C PHE A 738 26.03 -29.15 8.79
N ARG A 739 25.77 -27.84 8.99
CA ARG A 739 24.80 -27.35 9.99
C ARG A 739 23.45 -28.05 9.89
N LEU A 740 22.95 -28.24 8.67
CA LEU A 740 21.67 -28.91 8.41
C LEU A 740 21.66 -30.33 8.95
N VAL A 741 22.69 -31.11 8.63
CA VAL A 741 22.81 -32.51 9.08
C VAL A 741 22.95 -32.58 10.60
N LYS A 742 23.80 -31.74 11.20
CA LYS A 742 23.95 -31.65 12.67
C LYS A 742 22.64 -31.29 13.37
N SER A 743 21.89 -30.35 12.80
CA SER A 743 20.59 -29.93 13.34
C SER A 743 19.55 -31.06 13.25
N ALA A 744 19.54 -31.82 12.15
CA ALA A 744 18.69 -32.99 11.99
C ALA A 744 19.06 -34.12 12.98
N LEU A 745 20.35 -34.35 13.23
CA LEU A 745 20.82 -35.32 14.23
C LEU A 745 20.36 -34.93 15.65
N LEU A 746 20.36 -33.63 15.99
CA LEU A 746 19.83 -33.12 17.26
C LEU A 746 18.31 -33.26 17.34
N ALA A 747 17.59 -32.82 16.32
CA ALA A 747 16.13 -32.77 16.32
C ALA A 747 15.48 -34.17 16.32
N THR A 748 16.12 -35.16 15.71
CA THR A 748 15.67 -36.58 15.73
C THR A 748 16.07 -37.31 17.00
N GLY A 749 16.96 -36.75 17.83
CA GLY A 749 17.43 -37.39 19.06
C GLY A 749 18.35 -38.59 18.84
N ILE A 750 18.73 -38.92 17.60
CA ILE A 750 19.58 -40.08 17.30
C ILE A 750 20.93 -40.05 18.04
N ILE A 751 21.45 -38.84 18.33
CA ILE A 751 22.66 -38.61 19.12
C ILE A 751 22.57 -39.25 20.52
N ARG A 752 21.37 -39.30 21.11
CA ARG A 752 21.10 -39.91 22.43
C ARG A 752 20.63 -41.37 22.33
N SER A 753 20.49 -41.89 21.11
CA SER A 753 20.04 -43.27 20.90
C SER A 753 21.14 -44.27 21.24
N ARG A 754 20.74 -45.46 21.72
CA ARG A 754 21.67 -46.58 21.95
C ARG A 754 22.32 -47.09 20.66
N ILE A 755 21.79 -46.73 19.49
CA ILE A 755 22.29 -47.16 18.18
C ILE A 755 23.69 -46.62 17.92
N LEU A 756 23.90 -45.31 18.13
CA LEU A 756 25.20 -44.67 17.94
C LEU A 756 26.21 -44.98 19.06
N SER A 757 25.79 -45.67 20.13
CA SER A 757 26.71 -46.23 21.14
C SER A 757 27.39 -47.52 20.67
N ALA A 758 26.78 -48.24 19.71
CA ALA A 758 27.24 -49.53 19.23
C ALA A 758 27.79 -49.49 17.79
N LEU A 759 27.25 -48.63 16.93
CA LEU A 759 27.61 -48.48 15.52
C LEU A 759 27.93 -47.01 15.19
N GLY A 760 28.66 -46.78 14.11
CA GLY A 760 28.78 -45.44 13.50
C GLY A 760 27.83 -45.26 12.33
N LEU A 761 27.85 -44.06 11.76
CA LEU A 761 26.93 -43.62 10.71
C LEU A 761 27.69 -42.87 9.60
N LYS A 762 27.54 -43.34 8.36
CA LYS A 762 28.01 -42.63 7.17
C LYS A 762 26.84 -41.98 6.46
N ILE A 763 26.91 -40.67 6.23
CA ILE A 763 25.89 -39.85 5.57
C ILE A 763 26.52 -39.22 4.32
N ARG A 764 25.91 -39.43 3.16
CA ARG A 764 26.21 -38.70 1.92
C ARG A 764 24.98 -37.93 1.49
N THR A 765 25.12 -36.64 1.23
CA THR A 765 24.05 -35.76 0.75
C THR A 765 24.36 -35.26 -0.67
N TRP A 766 23.32 -34.93 -1.45
CA TRP A 766 23.48 -34.24 -2.73
C TRP A 766 22.30 -33.32 -3.03
N ALA A 767 22.58 -32.24 -3.77
CA ALA A 767 21.59 -31.33 -4.32
C ALA A 767 22.05 -30.88 -5.71
N LYS A 768 21.51 -31.51 -6.76
CA LYS A 768 21.81 -31.24 -8.18
C LYS A 768 21.15 -29.95 -8.69
N VAL A 769 21.01 -28.95 -7.84
CA VAL A 769 20.52 -27.61 -8.15
C VAL A 769 21.34 -26.60 -7.35
N PRO A 770 21.62 -25.40 -7.88
CA PRO A 770 22.35 -24.38 -7.15
C PRO A 770 21.71 -24.10 -5.77
N ARG A 771 22.53 -23.97 -4.72
CA ARG A 771 22.07 -23.47 -3.43
C ARG A 771 21.44 -22.09 -3.63
N GLY A 772 20.37 -21.78 -2.90
CA GLY A 772 19.64 -20.52 -3.07
C GLY A 772 18.95 -20.35 -4.43
N SER A 773 18.62 -21.46 -5.11
CA SER A 773 17.79 -21.50 -6.33
C SER A 773 16.34 -21.06 -6.12
N GLY A 774 15.90 -20.90 -4.87
CA GLY A 774 14.51 -20.58 -4.55
C GLY A 774 13.58 -21.80 -4.60
N LEU A 775 14.07 -23.00 -4.91
CA LEU A 775 13.31 -24.26 -5.08
C LEU A 775 13.06 -25.07 -3.79
N GLY A 776 13.39 -24.50 -2.62
CA GLY A 776 13.22 -25.16 -1.31
C GLY A 776 14.23 -26.26 -1.00
N THR A 777 15.35 -26.28 -1.74
CA THR A 777 16.38 -27.32 -1.70
C THR A 777 16.86 -27.64 -0.28
N SER A 778 17.09 -26.63 0.57
CA SER A 778 17.59 -26.82 1.93
C SER A 778 16.59 -27.59 2.79
N SER A 779 15.33 -27.15 2.87
CA SER A 779 14.32 -27.82 3.71
C SER A 779 13.92 -29.17 3.15
N ILE A 780 13.96 -29.36 1.82
CA ILE A 780 13.76 -30.67 1.18
C ILE A 780 14.93 -31.61 1.50
N LEU A 781 16.17 -31.12 1.51
CA LEU A 781 17.32 -31.92 1.94
C LEU A 781 17.22 -32.28 3.43
N ALA A 782 16.78 -31.34 4.27
CA ALA A 782 16.49 -31.62 5.68
C ALA A 782 15.41 -32.71 5.82
N ALA A 783 14.35 -32.67 5.02
CA ALA A 783 13.33 -33.70 4.99
C ALA A 783 13.89 -35.07 4.59
N ALA A 784 14.76 -35.13 3.58
CA ALA A 784 15.43 -36.36 3.17
C ALA A 784 16.34 -36.93 4.28
N VAL A 785 17.12 -36.07 4.95
CA VAL A 785 17.98 -36.45 6.09
C VAL A 785 17.13 -36.97 7.25
N VAL A 786 16.11 -36.21 7.69
CA VAL A 786 15.23 -36.61 8.81
C VAL A 786 14.53 -37.92 8.49
N LYS A 787 13.98 -38.08 7.28
CA LYS A 787 13.32 -39.32 6.87
C LYS A 787 14.27 -40.51 6.90
N GLY A 788 15.51 -40.33 6.42
CA GLY A 788 16.54 -41.37 6.48
C GLY A 788 16.93 -41.76 7.91
N LEU A 789 17.07 -40.79 8.81
CA LEU A 789 17.39 -41.04 10.22
C LEU A 789 16.27 -41.81 10.92
N LEU A 790 15.01 -41.43 10.71
CA LEU A 790 13.84 -42.12 11.28
C LEU A 790 13.72 -43.56 10.77
N GLN A 791 13.96 -43.81 9.48
CA GLN A 791 14.01 -45.17 8.91
C GLN A 791 15.11 -46.03 9.53
N LEU A 792 16.29 -45.44 9.80
CA LEU A 792 17.38 -46.15 10.48
C LEU A 792 17.05 -46.47 11.94
N MET A 793 16.36 -45.54 12.62
CA MET A 793 15.90 -45.71 14.01
C MET A 793 14.67 -46.62 14.16
N GLN A 794 13.98 -46.92 13.06
CA GLN A 794 12.67 -47.61 13.04
C GLN A 794 11.58 -46.82 13.77
N GLU A 795 11.62 -45.50 13.63
CA GLU A 795 10.57 -44.59 14.11
C GLU A 795 9.62 -44.20 12.97
N ASP A 796 8.59 -43.41 13.27
CA ASP A 796 7.60 -42.94 12.29
C ASP A 796 8.24 -42.01 11.24
N ASP A 797 8.53 -42.55 10.06
CA ASP A 797 9.06 -41.84 8.90
C ASP A 797 7.97 -41.24 7.99
N GLY A 798 6.72 -41.20 8.49
CA GLY A 798 5.57 -40.60 7.82
C GLY A 798 5.81 -39.13 7.48
N ASN A 799 5.32 -38.71 6.31
CA ASN A 799 5.57 -37.36 5.78
C ASN A 799 5.14 -36.25 6.74
N ASP A 800 4.05 -36.43 7.49
CA ASP A 800 3.59 -35.45 8.49
C ASP A 800 4.57 -35.31 9.66
N ASN A 801 5.12 -36.43 10.14
CA ASN A 801 6.11 -36.41 11.22
C ASN A 801 7.43 -35.80 10.76
N VAL A 802 7.91 -36.19 9.58
CA VAL A 802 9.10 -35.61 8.95
C VAL A 802 8.94 -34.11 8.78
N ALA A 803 7.81 -33.65 8.23
CA ALA A 803 7.57 -32.22 7.98
C ALA A 803 7.57 -31.39 9.27
N ARG A 804 7.02 -31.96 10.36
CA ARG A 804 7.08 -31.40 11.71
C ARG A 804 8.53 -31.28 12.19
N ILE A 805 9.30 -32.35 12.21
CA ILE A 805 10.69 -32.33 12.69
C ILE A 805 11.54 -31.34 11.88
N VAL A 806 11.32 -31.23 10.56
CA VAL A 806 12.04 -30.25 9.72
C VAL A 806 11.79 -28.80 10.14
N LEU A 807 10.58 -28.45 10.60
CA LEU A 807 10.34 -27.11 11.17
C LEU A 807 11.25 -26.83 12.38
N VAL A 808 11.45 -27.84 13.25
CA VAL A 808 12.36 -27.72 14.40
C VAL A 808 13.81 -27.60 13.93
N VAL A 809 14.21 -28.39 12.93
CA VAL A 809 15.55 -28.32 12.32
C VAL A 809 15.86 -26.91 11.81
N GLU A 810 14.93 -26.29 11.08
CA GLU A 810 15.08 -24.92 10.55
C GLU A 810 15.26 -23.86 11.66
N GLN A 811 14.59 -24.03 12.81
CA GLN A 811 14.79 -23.12 13.95
C GLN A 811 16.14 -23.34 14.64
N VAL A 812 16.57 -24.60 14.82
CA VAL A 812 17.88 -24.95 15.39
C VAL A 812 19.02 -24.46 14.49
N MET A 813 18.83 -24.48 13.17
CA MET A 813 19.78 -23.95 12.19
C MET A 813 19.90 -22.42 12.20
N GLY A 814 18.90 -21.71 12.75
CA GLY A 814 18.80 -20.25 12.72
C GLY A 814 18.28 -19.68 11.40
N THR A 815 17.79 -20.51 10.47
CA THR A 815 17.26 -20.06 9.17
C THR A 815 15.81 -19.58 9.27
N GLY A 816 15.03 -20.13 10.21
CA GLY A 816 13.68 -19.66 10.52
C GLY A 816 12.64 -19.96 9.45
N GLY A 817 12.89 -20.95 8.58
CA GLY A 817 12.01 -21.30 7.46
C GLY A 817 10.58 -21.74 7.85
N GLY A 818 9.66 -21.66 6.87
CA GLY A 818 8.28 -22.12 7.02
C GLY A 818 8.09 -23.60 6.71
N TRP A 819 6.83 -24.04 6.57
CA TRP A 819 6.50 -25.46 6.30
C TRP A 819 6.35 -25.81 4.81
N GLN A 820 6.31 -24.83 3.91
CA GLN A 820 5.91 -25.08 2.52
C GLN A 820 6.92 -25.95 1.74
N ASP A 821 8.20 -25.84 2.05
CA ASP A 821 9.29 -26.39 1.25
C ASP A 821 9.35 -27.92 1.40
N GLN A 822 9.40 -28.38 2.65
CA GLN A 822 9.38 -29.80 3.00
C GLN A 822 8.08 -30.47 2.57
N ILE A 823 6.93 -29.82 2.76
CA ILE A 823 5.65 -30.34 2.24
C ILE A 823 5.71 -30.43 0.72
N GLY A 824 6.25 -29.39 0.07
CA GLY A 824 6.48 -29.29 -1.37
C GLY A 824 7.24 -30.48 -1.96
N GLY A 825 8.30 -30.93 -1.29
CA GLY A 825 9.13 -32.07 -1.73
C GLY A 825 8.66 -33.45 -1.28
N LEU A 826 8.00 -33.56 -0.11
CA LEU A 826 7.55 -34.86 0.45
C LEU A 826 6.29 -35.41 -0.22
N TYR A 827 5.39 -34.52 -0.64
CA TYR A 827 4.11 -34.91 -1.23
C TYR A 827 4.13 -34.71 -2.75
N PRO A 828 3.74 -35.71 -3.57
CA PRO A 828 3.74 -35.60 -5.03
C PRO A 828 2.66 -34.65 -5.55
N GLY A 829 2.79 -34.29 -6.82
CA GLY A 829 1.79 -33.58 -7.61
C GLY A 829 1.58 -32.12 -7.21
N ILE A 830 0.45 -31.58 -7.67
CA ILE A 830 -0.07 -30.27 -7.27
C ILE A 830 -0.84 -30.45 -5.97
N LYS A 831 -0.63 -29.55 -5.02
CA LYS A 831 -1.28 -29.61 -3.71
C LYS A 831 -1.51 -28.23 -3.14
N CYS A 832 -2.62 -28.12 -2.41
CA CYS A 832 -2.99 -26.95 -1.66
C CYS A 832 -2.94 -27.32 -0.18
N THR A 833 -1.99 -26.75 0.55
CA THR A 833 -1.80 -27.03 1.97
C THR A 833 -2.30 -25.86 2.78
N SER A 834 -3.18 -26.13 3.74
CA SER A 834 -3.66 -25.15 4.72
C SER A 834 -3.05 -25.41 6.09
N SER A 835 -2.62 -24.36 6.79
CA SER A 835 -2.22 -24.45 8.19
C SER A 835 -3.31 -23.88 9.09
N PHE A 836 -3.53 -24.52 10.23
CA PHE A 836 -4.43 -24.07 11.27
C PHE A 836 -3.62 -23.79 12.53
N PRO A 837 -3.63 -22.55 13.04
CA PRO A 837 -2.87 -22.18 14.23
C PRO A 837 -3.32 -23.02 15.42
N GLY A 838 -2.37 -23.38 16.28
CA GLY A 838 -2.61 -24.23 17.44
C GLY A 838 -1.33 -24.82 18.01
N LEU A 839 -1.45 -25.41 19.19
CA LEU A 839 -0.42 -26.21 19.84
C LEU A 839 -0.99 -27.64 19.97
N PRO A 840 -0.70 -28.57 19.04
CA PRO A 840 0.25 -28.44 17.94
C PRO A 840 -0.30 -27.71 16.70
N LEU A 841 0.63 -27.21 15.86
CA LEU A 841 0.35 -26.69 14.53
C LEU A 841 -0.23 -27.81 13.66
N ARG A 842 -1.41 -27.59 13.06
CA ARG A 842 -2.06 -28.59 12.20
C ARG A 842 -1.94 -28.20 10.74
N LEU A 843 -1.43 -29.12 9.92
CA LEU A 843 -1.33 -28.97 8.48
C LEU A 843 -2.35 -29.89 7.81
N GLN A 844 -3.12 -29.36 6.87
CA GLN A 844 -4.05 -30.12 6.03
C GLN A 844 -3.58 -30.04 4.58
N ILE A 845 -3.11 -31.16 4.04
CA ILE A 845 -2.65 -31.27 2.66
C ILE A 845 -3.82 -31.74 1.80
N ILE A 846 -4.24 -30.92 0.83
CA ILE A 846 -5.29 -31.26 -0.12
C ILE A 846 -4.63 -31.45 -1.50
N PRO A 847 -4.41 -32.70 -1.95
CA PRO A 847 -3.89 -32.96 -3.28
C PRO A 847 -4.91 -32.54 -4.35
N LEU A 848 -4.42 -31.98 -5.45
CA LEU A 848 -5.20 -31.71 -6.65
C LEU A 848 -4.96 -32.85 -7.64
N VAL A 849 -5.99 -33.65 -7.90
CA VAL A 849 -5.96 -34.71 -8.91
C VAL A 849 -5.96 -34.04 -10.29
N ALA A 850 -4.77 -33.81 -10.84
CA ALA A 850 -4.62 -33.10 -12.10
C ALA A 850 -5.11 -33.97 -13.27
N SER A 851 -6.00 -33.44 -14.10
CA SER A 851 -6.41 -34.10 -15.33
C SER A 851 -5.23 -34.18 -16.32
N SER A 852 -5.22 -35.18 -17.21
CA SER A 852 -4.22 -35.30 -18.26
C SER A 852 -4.15 -34.03 -19.13
N LYS A 853 -5.30 -33.40 -19.38
CA LYS A 853 -5.40 -32.10 -20.06
C LYS A 853 -4.63 -31.01 -19.31
N LEU A 854 -4.88 -30.84 -18.01
CA LEU A 854 -4.19 -29.82 -17.20
C LEU A 854 -2.68 -30.03 -17.19
N VAL A 855 -2.24 -31.28 -17.02
CA VAL A 855 -0.81 -31.63 -17.03
C VAL A 855 -0.18 -31.27 -18.38
N ALA A 856 -0.84 -31.62 -19.50
CA ALA A 856 -0.36 -31.29 -20.83
C ALA A 856 -0.29 -29.77 -21.07
N GLU A 857 -1.34 -29.03 -20.70
CA GLU A 857 -1.37 -27.57 -20.82
C GLU A 857 -0.25 -26.89 -20.01
N LEU A 858 -0.05 -27.31 -18.76
CA LEU A 858 1.04 -26.78 -17.93
C LEU A 858 2.41 -27.10 -18.54
N GLN A 859 2.65 -28.34 -18.96
CA GLN A 859 3.93 -28.73 -19.58
C GLN A 859 4.22 -28.00 -20.89
N GLN A 860 3.20 -27.63 -21.66
CA GLN A 860 3.36 -26.89 -22.92
C GLN A 860 3.52 -25.39 -22.73
N ARG A 861 3.00 -24.80 -21.65
CA ARG A 861 2.91 -23.35 -21.47
C ARG A 861 3.80 -22.79 -20.35
N LEU A 862 4.16 -23.59 -19.36
CA LEU A 862 4.93 -23.15 -18.20
C LEU A 862 6.43 -23.37 -18.42
N LEU A 863 7.19 -22.28 -18.40
CA LEU A 863 8.65 -22.30 -18.47
C LEU A 863 9.25 -22.09 -17.08
N LEU A 864 10.25 -22.91 -16.73
CA LEU A 864 11.09 -22.70 -15.55
C LEU A 864 12.45 -22.18 -15.98
N VAL A 865 12.81 -20.99 -15.51
CA VAL A 865 13.98 -20.24 -15.97
C VAL A 865 14.86 -19.90 -14.77
N PHE A 866 16.08 -20.41 -14.73
CA PHE A 866 17.07 -19.99 -13.74
C PHE A 866 17.69 -18.65 -14.17
N THR A 867 17.68 -17.67 -13.27
CA THR A 867 18.14 -16.29 -13.56
C THR A 867 19.66 -16.13 -13.57
N GLY A 868 20.42 -17.18 -13.21
CA GLY A 868 21.87 -17.11 -13.03
C GLY A 868 22.31 -16.46 -11.71
N GLN A 869 21.38 -15.85 -10.96
CA GLN A 869 21.64 -15.20 -9.68
C GLN A 869 21.15 -16.07 -8.53
N VAL A 870 21.85 -16.02 -7.40
CA VAL A 870 21.50 -16.75 -6.18
C VAL A 870 21.38 -15.75 -5.03
N ARG A 871 20.35 -15.93 -4.20
CA ARG A 871 20.16 -15.14 -2.97
C ARG A 871 19.77 -16.05 -1.82
N LEU A 872 20.44 -15.88 -0.67
CA LEU A 872 20.06 -16.56 0.56
C LEU A 872 18.80 -15.90 1.17
N ALA A 873 17.83 -16.72 1.55
CA ALA A 873 16.52 -16.24 2.02
C ALA A 873 16.55 -15.62 3.43
N HIS A 874 17.57 -15.92 4.26
CA HIS A 874 17.57 -15.55 5.69
C HIS A 874 17.43 -14.04 5.93
N GLN A 875 18.11 -13.19 5.14
CA GLN A 875 18.03 -11.73 5.30
C GLN A 875 16.64 -11.18 4.94
N VAL A 876 15.93 -11.83 4.01
CA VAL A 876 14.57 -11.44 3.62
C VAL A 876 13.59 -11.81 4.73
N LEU A 877 13.74 -13.04 5.25
CA LEU A 877 12.90 -13.58 6.30
C LEU A 877 12.90 -12.69 7.54
N GLN A 878 14.08 -12.22 7.95
CA GLN A 878 14.20 -11.32 9.09
C GLN A 878 13.38 -10.03 8.92
N LYS A 879 13.48 -9.38 7.75
CA LYS A 879 12.77 -8.12 7.46
C LYS A 879 11.25 -8.31 7.46
N VAL A 880 10.75 -9.38 6.83
CA VAL A 880 9.32 -9.65 6.73
C VAL A 880 8.74 -10.03 8.10
N VAL A 881 9.43 -10.88 8.85
CA VAL A 881 8.99 -11.31 10.19
C VAL A 881 9.00 -10.16 11.20
N VAL A 882 9.99 -9.26 11.19
CA VAL A 882 9.98 -8.06 12.06
C VAL A 882 8.76 -7.19 11.77
N ARG A 883 8.45 -6.93 10.49
CA ARG A 883 7.24 -6.19 10.11
C ARG A 883 5.97 -6.90 10.56
N TYR A 884 5.92 -8.23 10.48
CA TYR A 884 4.79 -9.01 10.99
C TYR A 884 4.64 -8.88 12.51
N LEU A 885 5.73 -9.01 13.26
CA LEU A 885 5.75 -8.87 14.72
C LEU A 885 5.39 -7.47 15.17
N ARG A 886 5.71 -6.44 14.38
CA ARG A 886 5.26 -5.05 14.56
C ARG A 886 3.76 -4.86 14.34
N ARG A 887 3.07 -5.82 13.71
CA ARG A 887 1.69 -5.71 13.23
C ARG A 887 1.51 -4.70 12.10
N ASP A 888 2.48 -4.61 11.20
CA ASP A 888 2.34 -3.85 9.94
C ASP A 888 1.09 -4.34 9.17
N ASN A 889 0.06 -3.49 9.11
CA ASN A 889 -1.25 -3.85 8.59
C ASN A 889 -1.23 -4.18 7.09
N LEU A 890 -0.41 -3.47 6.31
CA LEU A 890 -0.27 -3.67 4.87
C LEU A 890 0.41 -5.01 4.59
N LEU A 891 1.46 -5.34 5.34
CA LEU A 891 2.11 -6.65 5.28
C LEU A 891 1.15 -7.77 5.69
N ILE A 892 0.41 -7.58 6.79
CA ILE A 892 -0.57 -8.57 7.23
C ILE A 892 -1.64 -8.79 6.16
N SER A 893 -2.18 -7.71 5.58
CA SER A 893 -3.16 -7.76 4.50
C SER A 893 -2.61 -8.50 3.28
N SER A 894 -1.36 -8.22 2.90
CA SER A 894 -0.66 -8.89 1.80
C SER A 894 -0.56 -10.40 2.02
N ILE A 895 -0.16 -10.86 3.21
CA ILE A 895 -0.08 -12.30 3.52
C ILE A 895 -1.47 -12.94 3.57
N LYS A 896 -2.50 -12.27 4.11
CA LYS A 896 -3.89 -12.76 4.03
C LYS A 896 -4.34 -12.93 2.58
N ARG A 897 -4.01 -11.96 1.72
CA ARG A 897 -4.36 -11.99 0.30
C ARG A 897 -3.62 -13.11 -0.43
N LEU A 898 -2.33 -13.33 -0.16
CA LEU A 898 -1.58 -14.48 -0.70
C LEU A 898 -2.23 -15.82 -0.31
N ALA A 899 -2.65 -15.99 0.94
CA ALA A 899 -3.34 -17.20 1.38
C ALA A 899 -4.72 -17.38 0.72
N ALA A 900 -5.46 -16.28 0.49
CA ALA A 900 -6.73 -16.32 -0.23
C ALA A 900 -6.53 -16.66 -1.72
N LEU A 901 -5.52 -16.05 -2.35
CA LEU A 901 -5.13 -16.33 -3.73
C LEU A 901 -4.72 -17.79 -3.94
N ALA A 902 -4.12 -18.45 -2.94
CA ALA A 902 -3.83 -19.87 -3.02
C ALA A 902 -5.08 -20.76 -3.14
N LYS A 903 -6.18 -20.36 -2.50
CA LYS A 903 -7.47 -21.04 -2.65
C LYS A 903 -8.08 -20.79 -4.03
N GLN A 904 -8.03 -19.54 -4.50
CA GLN A 904 -8.49 -19.16 -5.85
C GLN A 904 -7.67 -19.88 -6.93
N GLY A 905 -6.35 -19.96 -6.78
CA GLY A 905 -5.47 -20.65 -7.73
C GLY A 905 -5.73 -22.15 -7.79
N ARG A 906 -6.13 -22.76 -6.68
CA ARG A 906 -6.59 -24.16 -6.66
C ARG A 906 -7.86 -24.32 -7.49
N GLU A 907 -8.83 -23.42 -7.34
CA GLU A 907 -10.08 -23.42 -8.11
C GLU A 907 -9.80 -23.23 -9.61
N ALA A 908 -8.94 -22.28 -9.97
CA ALA A 908 -8.50 -22.05 -11.35
C ALA A 908 -7.82 -23.27 -11.97
N LEU A 909 -6.95 -23.95 -11.23
CA LEU A 909 -6.33 -25.21 -11.70
C LEU A 909 -7.37 -26.33 -11.86
N MET A 910 -8.35 -26.43 -10.95
CA MET A 910 -9.43 -27.43 -11.04
C MET A 910 -10.35 -27.19 -12.25
N SER A 911 -10.57 -25.93 -12.65
CA SER A 911 -11.32 -25.57 -13.86
C SER A 911 -10.48 -25.56 -15.14
N CYS A 912 -9.15 -25.78 -15.02
CA CYS A 912 -8.18 -25.64 -16.12
C CYS A 912 -8.12 -24.21 -16.71
N ASP A 913 -8.44 -23.20 -15.89
CA ASP A 913 -8.33 -21.79 -16.25
C ASP A 913 -6.91 -21.25 -15.94
N LEU A 914 -6.02 -21.44 -16.91
CA LEU A 914 -4.63 -20.96 -16.81
C LEU A 914 -4.50 -19.45 -17.03
N GLN A 915 -5.54 -18.77 -17.53
CA GLN A 915 -5.55 -17.31 -17.64
C GLN A 915 -5.72 -16.71 -16.23
N GLU A 916 -6.72 -17.19 -15.48
CA GLU A 916 -6.94 -16.79 -14.08
C GLU A 916 -5.73 -17.15 -13.19
N LEU A 917 -5.11 -18.32 -13.38
CA LEU A 917 -3.87 -18.68 -12.68
C LEU A 917 -2.74 -17.67 -12.96
N GLY A 918 -2.60 -17.23 -14.22
CA GLY A 918 -1.63 -16.23 -14.61
C GLY A 918 -1.85 -14.89 -13.89
N GLU A 919 -3.09 -14.42 -13.83
CA GLU A 919 -3.48 -13.20 -13.12
C GLU A 919 -3.19 -13.30 -11.61
N ILE A 920 -3.47 -14.45 -11.01
CA ILE A 920 -3.13 -14.77 -9.61
C ILE A 920 -1.61 -14.73 -9.38
N MET A 921 -0.81 -15.27 -10.30
CA MET A 921 0.66 -15.21 -10.22
C MET A 921 1.17 -13.78 -10.28
N LEU A 922 0.59 -12.94 -11.15
CA LEU A 922 0.95 -11.52 -11.24
C LEU A 922 0.58 -10.76 -9.96
N GLU A 923 -0.60 -11.00 -9.40
CA GLU A 923 -0.98 -10.39 -8.12
C GLU A 923 -0.06 -10.85 -6.99
N ALA A 924 0.23 -12.14 -6.90
CA ALA A 924 1.16 -12.70 -5.92
C ALA A 924 2.56 -12.06 -6.04
N TRP A 925 3.04 -11.85 -7.26
CA TRP A 925 4.31 -11.18 -7.50
C TRP A 925 4.35 -9.73 -7.04
N ARG A 926 3.26 -8.98 -7.25
CA ARG A 926 3.15 -7.60 -6.72
C ARG A 926 3.16 -7.60 -5.20
N LEU A 927 2.41 -8.51 -4.57
CA LEU A 927 2.39 -8.65 -3.11
C LEU A 927 3.77 -9.05 -2.56
N HIS A 928 4.52 -9.93 -3.22
CA HIS A 928 5.90 -10.26 -2.80
C HIS A 928 6.82 -9.03 -2.81
N GLN A 929 6.68 -8.14 -3.81
CA GLN A 929 7.44 -6.89 -3.85
C GLN A 929 7.00 -5.89 -2.76
N GLU A 930 5.76 -5.96 -2.31
CA GLU A 930 5.28 -5.18 -1.16
C GLU A 930 5.82 -5.69 0.18
N LEU A 931 6.02 -7.01 0.30
CA LEU A 931 6.64 -7.67 1.45
C LEU A 931 8.14 -7.35 1.53
N ASP A 932 8.88 -7.62 0.45
CA ASP A 932 10.30 -7.27 0.30
C ASP A 932 10.55 -6.71 -1.11
N PRO A 933 10.79 -5.39 -1.25
CA PRO A 933 11.19 -4.83 -2.53
C PRO A 933 12.50 -5.42 -3.10
N CYS A 934 13.37 -6.00 -2.27
CA CYS A 934 14.57 -6.66 -2.76
C CYS A 934 14.30 -8.07 -3.33
N CYS A 935 13.06 -8.57 -3.28
CA CYS A 935 12.68 -9.83 -3.91
C CYS A 935 12.82 -9.80 -5.45
N SER A 936 13.09 -8.64 -6.04
CA SER A 936 13.45 -8.48 -7.44
C SER A 936 14.61 -7.49 -7.58
N ASN A 937 15.16 -7.41 -8.78
CA ASN A 937 16.28 -6.56 -9.15
C ASN A 937 16.20 -6.22 -10.65
N GLU A 938 17.14 -5.42 -11.15
CA GLU A 938 17.12 -4.96 -12.54
C GLU A 938 17.10 -6.11 -13.57
N LEU A 939 17.85 -7.20 -13.32
CA LEU A 939 17.86 -8.37 -14.22
C LEU A 939 16.49 -9.05 -14.27
N VAL A 940 15.88 -9.26 -13.11
CA VAL A 940 14.54 -9.88 -12.99
C VAL A 940 13.47 -8.97 -13.59
N ASP A 941 13.52 -7.67 -13.31
CA ASP A 941 12.57 -6.69 -13.84
C ASP A 941 12.67 -6.61 -15.38
N ARG A 942 13.88 -6.71 -15.96
CA ARG A 942 14.08 -6.84 -17.42
C ARG A 942 13.53 -8.15 -17.98
N LEU A 943 13.80 -9.28 -17.32
CA LEU A 943 13.28 -10.60 -17.72
C LEU A 943 11.75 -10.57 -17.78
N PHE A 944 11.09 -10.02 -16.76
CA PHE A 944 9.64 -9.92 -16.71
C PHE A 944 9.06 -8.90 -17.68
N THR A 945 9.75 -7.81 -17.96
CA THR A 945 9.36 -6.87 -19.03
C THR A 945 9.32 -7.56 -20.40
N ILE A 946 10.27 -8.45 -20.69
CA ILE A 946 10.26 -9.26 -21.92
C ILE A 946 9.13 -10.28 -21.86
N ALA A 947 8.99 -11.00 -20.75
CA ALA A 947 8.00 -12.07 -20.59
C ALA A 947 6.54 -11.58 -20.66
N ASP A 948 6.25 -10.35 -20.23
CA ASP A 948 4.91 -9.76 -20.19
C ASP A 948 4.18 -9.77 -21.54
N GLN A 949 4.92 -9.67 -22.63
CA GLN A 949 4.35 -9.74 -23.98
C GLN A 949 3.80 -11.14 -24.33
N TYR A 950 4.42 -12.18 -23.78
CA TYR A 950 4.16 -13.60 -24.12
C TYR A 950 3.37 -14.35 -23.04
N CYS A 951 3.35 -13.84 -21.81
CA CYS A 951 2.81 -14.53 -20.64
C CYS A 951 1.46 -13.99 -20.21
N CYS A 952 0.62 -14.86 -19.64
CA CYS A 952 -0.53 -14.44 -18.83
C CYS A 952 -0.15 -14.27 -17.35
N GLY A 953 0.99 -14.83 -16.91
CA GLY A 953 1.54 -14.54 -15.60
C GLY A 953 2.96 -15.01 -15.38
N TYR A 954 3.65 -14.38 -14.43
CA TYR A 954 5.04 -14.71 -14.08
C TYR A 954 5.36 -14.31 -12.64
N LYS A 955 6.32 -15.00 -12.02
CA LYS A 955 6.90 -14.65 -10.71
C LYS A 955 8.23 -15.37 -10.49
N LEU A 956 9.03 -14.91 -9.52
CA LEU A 956 10.09 -15.76 -8.96
C LEU A 956 9.50 -16.82 -8.02
N VAL A 957 10.23 -17.93 -7.90
CA VAL A 957 9.95 -19.03 -6.98
C VAL A 957 10.68 -18.77 -5.65
N GLY A 958 10.02 -19.03 -4.52
CA GLY A 958 10.56 -18.78 -3.18
C GLY A 958 10.69 -17.30 -2.79
N ALA A 959 11.69 -16.97 -1.95
CA ALA A 959 11.85 -15.64 -1.34
C ALA A 959 12.24 -14.50 -2.32
N GLY A 960 12.68 -14.83 -3.54
CA GLY A 960 13.07 -13.88 -4.58
C GLY A 960 14.49 -13.31 -4.47
N GLY A 961 14.79 -12.35 -5.35
CA GLY A 961 16.08 -11.67 -5.51
C GLY A 961 17.09 -12.45 -6.37
N GLY A 962 16.67 -13.59 -6.92
CA GLY A 962 17.45 -14.53 -7.72
C GLY A 962 16.72 -15.88 -7.80
N GLY A 963 17.38 -16.90 -8.33
CA GLY A 963 16.86 -18.26 -8.39
C GLY A 963 16.05 -18.56 -9.64
N PHE A 964 15.00 -19.37 -9.50
CA PHE A 964 14.12 -19.73 -10.60
C PHE A 964 12.95 -18.75 -10.73
N ALA A 965 12.65 -18.40 -11.98
CA ALA A 965 11.43 -17.75 -12.42
C ALA A 965 10.48 -18.78 -13.04
N MET A 966 9.20 -18.57 -12.82
CA MET A 966 8.12 -19.32 -13.43
C MET A 966 7.35 -18.40 -14.37
N LEU A 967 7.31 -18.75 -15.65
CA LEU A 967 6.70 -17.96 -16.72
C LEU A 967 5.57 -18.78 -17.36
N LEU A 968 4.31 -18.35 -17.21
CA LEU A 968 3.15 -19.01 -17.78
C LEU A 968 2.73 -18.29 -19.06
N ALA A 969 3.02 -18.91 -20.20
CA ALA A 969 2.70 -18.37 -21.52
C ALA A 969 1.18 -18.32 -21.79
N LYS A 970 0.75 -17.37 -22.63
CA LYS A 970 -0.64 -17.25 -23.09
C LYS A 970 -1.14 -18.51 -23.80
N ASP A 971 -0.25 -19.14 -24.58
CA ASP A 971 -0.47 -20.43 -25.25
C ASP A 971 0.87 -21.12 -25.57
N CYS A 972 0.82 -22.31 -26.18
CA CYS A 972 2.01 -23.10 -26.52
C CYS A 972 2.92 -22.42 -27.58
N GLY A 973 2.34 -21.59 -28.46
CA GLY A 973 3.10 -20.85 -29.47
C GLY A 973 3.97 -19.79 -28.83
N HIS A 974 3.37 -18.96 -27.97
CA HIS A 974 4.09 -17.96 -27.17
C HIS A 974 5.14 -18.60 -26.26
N ALA A 975 4.87 -19.79 -25.68
CA ALA A 975 5.86 -20.51 -24.88
C ALA A 975 7.10 -20.90 -25.70
N SER A 976 6.89 -21.40 -26.91
CA SER A 976 7.97 -21.80 -27.82
C SER A 976 8.80 -20.61 -28.29
N GLU A 977 8.14 -19.50 -28.61
CA GLU A 977 8.81 -18.26 -29.01
C GLU A 977 9.63 -17.66 -27.86
N LEU A 978 9.04 -17.57 -26.66
CA LEU A 978 9.73 -17.08 -25.48
C LEU A 978 10.93 -17.96 -25.11
N ARG A 979 10.78 -19.29 -25.17
CA ARG A 979 11.91 -20.21 -24.96
C ARG A 979 13.07 -19.92 -25.92
N ARG A 980 12.80 -19.83 -27.22
CA ARG A 980 13.81 -19.54 -28.24
C ARG A 980 14.48 -18.17 -27.99
N LEU A 981 13.69 -17.17 -27.60
CA LEU A 981 14.21 -15.84 -27.29
C LEU A 981 15.15 -15.86 -26.08
N LEU A 982 14.78 -16.56 -25.00
CA LEU A 982 15.59 -16.66 -23.79
C LEU A 982 16.87 -17.47 -24.02
N GLU A 983 16.79 -18.58 -24.74
CA GLU A 983 17.96 -19.41 -25.10
C GLU A 983 18.90 -18.70 -26.10
N GLY A 984 18.35 -17.83 -26.96
CA GLY A 984 19.10 -17.03 -27.93
C GLY A 984 19.67 -15.71 -27.40
N SER A 985 19.40 -15.34 -26.15
CA SER A 985 19.81 -14.06 -25.55
C SER A 985 20.89 -14.27 -24.47
N PRO A 986 22.16 -14.49 -24.84
CA PRO A 986 23.24 -14.73 -23.88
C PRO A 986 23.44 -13.55 -22.90
N ASP A 987 23.09 -12.33 -23.32
CA ASP A 987 23.19 -11.11 -22.51
C ASP A 987 22.32 -11.12 -21.24
N LEU A 988 21.26 -11.94 -21.20
CA LEU A 988 20.40 -12.09 -20.04
C LEU A 988 20.99 -13.04 -18.98
N GLY A 989 21.92 -13.92 -19.34
CA GLY A 989 22.54 -14.88 -18.43
C GLY A 989 21.56 -15.91 -17.83
N VAL A 990 20.43 -16.15 -18.49
CA VAL A 990 19.37 -17.06 -18.01
C VAL A 990 19.50 -18.45 -18.62
N LYS A 991 18.97 -19.48 -17.93
CA LYS A 991 18.89 -20.86 -18.42
C LYS A 991 17.49 -21.42 -18.26
N VAL A 992 16.90 -21.90 -19.35
CA VAL A 992 15.61 -22.62 -19.31
C VAL A 992 15.85 -24.09 -18.94
N TYR A 993 15.06 -24.62 -18.01
CA TYR A 993 15.15 -26.01 -17.56
C TYR A 993 13.99 -26.85 -18.10
N ASN A 994 14.29 -28.11 -18.41
CA ASN A 994 13.26 -29.11 -18.62
C ASN A 994 12.74 -29.60 -17.27
N TRP A 995 11.43 -29.68 -17.13
CA TRP A 995 10.78 -30.08 -15.90
C TRP A 995 9.62 -31.04 -16.19
N SER A 996 9.26 -31.84 -15.19
CA SER A 996 8.08 -32.71 -15.23
C SER A 996 7.42 -32.74 -13.86
N ILE A 997 6.08 -32.84 -13.84
CA ILE A 997 5.35 -33.01 -12.58
C ILE A 997 5.65 -34.39 -11.98
N PHE A 998 6.02 -34.43 -10.70
CA PHE A 998 6.27 -35.69 -10.01
C PHE A 998 4.95 -36.23 -9.45
N LEU A 999 4.40 -37.30 -10.03
CA LEU A 999 3.06 -37.82 -9.70
C LEU A 999 3.07 -39.10 -8.85
N ASP A 1000 4.24 -39.65 -8.52
CA ASP A 1000 4.30 -41.07 -8.15
C ASP A 1000 3.88 -41.37 -6.70
N GLN A 1001 3.02 -42.39 -6.57
CA GLN A 1001 2.61 -43.09 -5.34
C GLN A 1001 2.97 -44.59 -5.40
N HIS A 1002 3.78 -45.05 -6.36
CA HIS A 1002 4.26 -46.43 -6.39
C HIS A 1002 5.69 -46.53 -5.85
N ILE A 1003 5.82 -46.78 -4.55
CA ILE A 1003 7.00 -47.44 -4.01
C ILE A 1003 6.99 -48.85 -4.61
N VAL A 1004 7.68 -49.03 -5.74
CA VAL A 1004 8.12 -50.36 -6.16
C VAL A 1004 9.14 -50.78 -5.11
N VAL A 1005 8.67 -51.55 -4.13
CA VAL A 1005 9.54 -52.39 -3.32
C VAL A 1005 10.10 -53.41 -4.30
N SER A 1006 11.29 -53.12 -4.84
CA SER A 1006 12.08 -54.14 -5.52
C SER A 1006 12.33 -55.25 -4.49
N PRO A 1007 11.87 -56.49 -4.72
CA PRO A 1007 12.19 -57.58 -3.82
C PRO A 1007 13.71 -57.81 -3.87
N SER A 1008 14.26 -58.04 -2.68
CA SER A 1008 15.65 -58.30 -2.32
C SER A 1008 16.45 -59.14 -3.31
#